data_AF-A0A935Z990-F1
#
_entry.id   AF-A0A935Z990-F1
#
_cell.length_a   1.000
_cell.length_b   1.000
_cell.length_c   1.000
_cell.angle_alpha   90.00
_cell.angle_beta   90.00
_cell.angle_gamma   90.00
#
_symmetry.space_group_name_H-M   'P 1'
#
loop_
_entity.id
_entity.type
_entity.pdbx_description
1 polymer ?
#
loop_
_entity_poly.entity_id
_entity_poly.type
_entity_poly.pdbx_seq_one_letter_code
_entity_poly.pdbx_strand_id
1 'polypeptide(L)'
;MSSPRHDRTTLAAIVLLSACGPEPKAPEGAPRAKASATAKPAAPATRSQNRLAPHAYGRTGDLVVGTEGALYTFAASADEPGKKPLRGALVDADTGPGDSEDPLLWFRPAVRDAAGTTVAIVGAPEPYACEGGVTGLRLEGDAGPAHLVTTVCPERDGALRGVTVASGLPAGAELADDLGPGPSPVILDAAPAAWEGTHAVRALAVEGPTSTLVIVPTGSAKATRKLVHIAKETFPSPVTLTYPGTRAERLVRITAARPALALAATGVPTVTGTFGLRGRAGSVTFLDAAGDVVTRLPIPPEGLATTLPRDFAKTAAVADARGVVCATFALTAPELAAASCPSSARIGFTVHTDGHVPAPFHAIVRGEGDTPDPELVDLVPSDDGTRRSVSAKNSVYSLDGRADVEVRPGKYHVLVTRGPGSTLDERHVELGPGGSIDVASELRSVLPEGAFSADFHLHAAPSPDSTVSLEERLATLAAEGLSFAVATDHNRITDYGPAKARLAKVPSALFPALAIGDEITSGGSPLFGHFNAFPLPTPAAGVAPEAATIPYFGVAPRELFAGARRAGAAIVQVNHPRMPPKIGYFDQTGFDAATGKAGADFAEDFDAVEAHNGIWLESPERVREGYMDLVGLARRGKLVAATGNSDSHKLFLEEPGYPRTYVTLPRGEAPLEARVVSALRARSTVVSSGPYLEASVDGQLPGSVVKATKGRVTVSLRVFAPAWVPVESIEILVDGKAVRTFAVQGKPKNGERFATKVTLALEHDATVGVWVDAKTPLPRVLHEKDARAIAFTTPFFVDADGDGRFTAK
;
A
#
# COMPACT_ATOMS: atom_id res chain seq x y z
N MET A 1 21.95 11.07 77.28
CA MET A 1 22.47 9.68 77.37
C MET A 1 22.70 9.23 75.93
N SER A 2 23.83 9.59 75.32
CA SER A 2 25.18 9.00 75.41
C SER A 2 25.42 8.00 74.28
N SER A 3 26.16 8.49 73.27
CA SER A 3 26.96 7.76 72.27
C SER A 3 28.03 6.87 72.95
N PRO A 4 28.75 6.00 72.23
CA PRO A 4 29.99 6.41 71.50
C PRO A 4 30.12 5.70 70.12
N ARG A 5 30.80 6.12 69.04
CA ARG A 5 32.09 6.80 68.73
C ARG A 5 33.37 6.03 69.12
N HIS A 6 34.14 5.63 68.11
CA HIS A 6 35.62 5.57 68.00
C HIS A 6 35.96 5.31 66.52
N ASP A 7 37.03 5.81 65.90
CA ASP A 7 37.97 6.88 66.24
C ASP A 7 38.70 7.35 64.95
N ARG A 8 39.29 8.55 65.03
CA ARG A 8 40.25 9.18 64.09
C ARG A 8 41.63 8.47 64.25
N THR A 9 42.70 8.61 63.47
CA THR A 9 43.44 9.75 62.88
C THR A 9 44.67 9.09 62.19
N THR A 10 45.34 9.65 61.18
CA THR A 10 46.54 10.51 61.37
C THR A 10 47.05 10.98 60.00
N LEU A 11 47.29 12.30 59.93
CA LEU A 11 48.00 13.05 58.90
C LEU A 11 49.50 13.07 59.23
N ALA A 12 50.39 13.04 58.23
CA ALA A 12 51.71 13.65 58.34
C ALA A 12 52.22 14.11 56.96
N ALA A 13 52.42 15.42 56.84
CA ALA A 13 53.17 16.11 55.80
C ALA A 13 54.59 16.42 56.30
N ILE A 14 55.51 16.72 55.37
CA ILE A 14 56.82 17.46 55.47
C ILE A 14 57.74 16.84 54.38
N VAL A 15 58.52 17.52 53.52
CA VAL A 15 58.88 18.93 53.26
C VAL A 15 59.54 18.99 51.87
N LEU A 16 59.55 20.21 51.31
CA LEU A 16 60.24 20.70 50.11
C LEU A 16 61.65 20.16 49.84
N LEU A 17 62.02 20.13 48.55
CA LEU A 17 63.17 20.88 48.06
C LEU A 17 63.00 21.23 46.57
N SER A 18 63.28 22.51 46.28
CA SER A 18 63.15 23.22 45.02
C SER A 18 64.51 23.26 44.32
N ALA A 19 64.55 23.16 42.99
CA ALA A 19 65.63 23.74 42.18
C ALA A 19 65.20 23.98 40.71
N CYS A 20 65.48 25.22 40.29
CA CYS A 20 65.32 25.93 39.02
C CYS A 20 65.43 25.18 37.67
N GLY A 21 64.74 25.73 36.65
CA GLY A 21 64.70 25.32 35.23
C GLY A 21 65.99 25.59 34.41
N PRO A 22 65.97 25.77 33.06
CA PRO A 22 64.87 26.13 32.15
C PRO A 22 64.73 25.24 30.86
N GLU A 23 63.61 25.36 30.13
CA GLU A 23 63.49 25.02 28.69
C GLU A 23 64.19 26.10 27.81
N PRO A 24 64.41 25.95 26.47
CA PRO A 24 64.00 24.92 25.49
C PRO A 24 65.08 24.49 24.46
N LYS A 25 64.80 23.44 23.64
CA LYS A 25 64.99 23.38 22.16
C LYS A 25 64.84 21.95 21.60
N ALA A 26 64.03 21.80 20.55
CA ALA A 26 64.04 20.65 19.63
C ALA A 26 65.26 20.74 18.67
N PRO A 27 65.78 19.60 18.16
CA PRO A 27 65.40 19.20 16.79
C PRO A 27 65.37 17.68 16.49
N GLU A 28 64.54 17.35 15.49
CA GLU A 28 64.60 16.30 14.46
C GLU A 28 65.31 14.95 14.70
N GLY A 29 64.55 13.87 14.46
CA GLY A 29 65.09 12.58 14.04
C GLY A 29 64.39 11.37 14.65
N ALA A 30 63.26 10.93 14.08
CA ALA A 30 62.68 9.61 14.39
C ALA A 30 62.42 8.82 13.10
N PRO A 31 62.78 7.52 13.06
CA PRO A 31 62.74 6.71 11.84
C PRO A 31 61.30 6.39 11.43
N ARG A 32 61.05 6.39 10.12
CA ARG A 32 59.81 5.88 9.51
C ARG A 32 59.58 4.44 9.97
N ALA A 33 58.52 4.22 10.75
CA ALA A 33 58.01 2.90 11.03
C ALA A 33 57.60 2.23 9.70
N LYS A 34 58.18 1.07 9.43
CA LYS A 34 57.77 0.19 8.33
C LYS A 34 56.30 -0.17 8.51
N ALA A 35 55.52 0.01 7.44
CA ALA A 35 54.15 -0.49 7.35
C ALA A 35 54.15 -2.00 7.66
N SER A 36 53.55 -2.36 8.78
CA SER A 36 53.22 -3.74 9.12
C SER A 36 52.25 -4.26 8.06
N ALA A 37 52.50 -5.48 7.58
CA ALA A 37 51.59 -6.23 6.75
C ALA A 37 50.16 -6.13 7.31
N THR A 38 49.23 -5.70 6.47
CA THR A 38 47.80 -5.56 6.77
C THR A 38 47.26 -6.89 7.28
N ALA A 39 46.98 -6.96 8.58
CA ALA A 39 46.17 -8.04 9.13
C ALA A 39 44.83 -8.05 8.38
N LYS A 40 44.34 -9.25 8.03
CA LYS A 40 43.02 -9.40 7.41
C LYS A 40 41.97 -8.79 8.36
N PRO A 41 41.05 -7.94 7.87
CA PRO A 41 40.00 -7.37 8.72
C PRO A 41 39.22 -8.48 9.44
N ALA A 42 38.84 -8.22 10.68
CA ALA A 42 37.91 -9.11 11.39
C ALA A 42 36.61 -9.22 10.59
N ALA A 43 35.96 -10.38 10.64
CA ALA A 43 34.69 -10.56 9.94
C ALA A 43 33.60 -9.63 10.52
N PRO A 44 32.75 -9.01 9.68
CA PRO A 44 31.55 -8.34 10.13
C PRO A 44 30.66 -9.32 10.90
N ALA A 45 29.81 -8.80 11.79
CA ALA A 45 28.80 -9.62 12.41
C ALA A 45 27.85 -10.16 11.33
N THR A 46 27.28 -11.33 11.57
CA THR A 46 26.24 -11.91 10.73
C THR A 46 24.92 -11.89 11.46
N ARG A 47 23.82 -11.66 10.74
CA ARG A 47 22.48 -11.76 11.30
C ARG A 47 22.21 -13.21 11.71
N SER A 48 21.80 -13.39 12.96
CA SER A 48 21.53 -14.71 13.54
C SER A 48 20.10 -15.20 13.30
N GLN A 49 19.20 -14.30 12.88
CA GLN A 49 17.79 -14.58 12.64
C GLN A 49 17.28 -13.80 11.42
N ASN A 50 16.24 -14.32 10.78
CA ASN A 50 15.53 -13.61 9.72
C ASN A 50 14.80 -12.39 10.30
N ARG A 51 14.61 -11.36 9.47
CA ARG A 51 13.58 -10.36 9.73
C ARG A 51 12.22 -10.92 9.38
N LEU A 52 11.23 -10.59 10.19
CA LEU A 52 9.83 -10.95 10.01
C LEU A 52 8.93 -9.71 9.91
N ALA A 53 9.47 -8.49 10.08
CA ALA A 53 8.74 -7.27 9.78
C ALA A 53 8.26 -7.27 8.30
N PRO A 54 7.06 -6.74 8.01
CA PRO A 54 6.41 -6.93 6.70
C PRO A 54 7.23 -6.55 5.46
N HIS A 55 8.03 -5.48 5.55
CA HIS A 55 8.86 -4.98 4.45
C HIS A 55 10.29 -5.52 4.43
N ALA A 56 10.66 -6.34 5.40
CA ALA A 56 12.06 -6.63 5.61
C ALA A 56 12.60 -7.73 4.69
N TYR A 57 13.83 -7.53 4.23
CA TYR A 57 14.55 -8.45 3.33
C TYR A 57 15.77 -9.12 4.00
N GLY A 58 16.13 -8.71 5.22
CA GLY A 58 17.26 -9.25 5.96
C GLY A 58 17.09 -10.72 6.34
N ARG A 59 18.07 -11.55 5.97
CA ARG A 59 18.08 -13.00 6.21
C ARG A 59 19.20 -13.41 7.16
N THR A 60 19.04 -14.59 7.74
CA THR A 60 20.11 -15.26 8.49
C THR A 60 21.35 -15.41 7.61
N GLY A 61 22.52 -15.00 8.10
CA GLY A 61 23.77 -15.02 7.34
C GLY A 61 24.10 -13.72 6.59
N ASP A 62 23.17 -12.78 6.50
CA ASP A 62 23.46 -11.44 5.97
C ASP A 62 24.39 -10.66 6.90
N LEU A 63 25.20 -9.76 6.34
CA LEU A 63 26.26 -9.06 7.07
C LEU A 63 25.71 -7.81 7.74
N VAL A 64 26.06 -7.61 9.01
CA VAL A 64 25.66 -6.46 9.80
C VAL A 64 26.87 -5.58 10.08
N VAL A 65 26.74 -4.30 9.78
CA VAL A 65 27.75 -3.25 10.00
C VAL A 65 27.11 -2.13 10.79
N GLY A 66 27.83 -1.56 11.76
CA GLY A 66 27.31 -0.45 12.56
C GLY A 66 28.06 -0.25 13.87
N THR A 67 27.57 0.69 14.66
CA THR A 67 28.02 0.97 16.03
C THR A 67 26.85 0.87 16.99
N GLU A 68 27.08 0.95 18.31
CA GLU A 68 25.99 0.98 19.30
C GLU A 68 25.04 2.15 19.00
N GLY A 69 23.81 1.83 18.56
CA GLY A 69 22.75 2.79 18.22
C GLY A 69 22.33 2.87 16.75
N ALA A 70 23.07 2.24 15.83
CA ALA A 70 22.69 2.14 14.42
C ALA A 70 23.27 0.86 13.78
N LEU A 71 22.39 -0.01 13.29
CA LEU A 71 22.76 -1.27 12.65
C LEU A 71 22.25 -1.28 11.21
N TYR A 72 23.07 -1.77 10.29
CA TYR A 72 22.76 -1.83 8.87
C TYR A 72 23.01 -3.24 8.36
N THR A 73 21.98 -3.84 7.73
CA THR A 73 22.08 -5.21 7.20
C THR A 73 22.29 -5.17 5.70
N PHE A 74 23.36 -5.81 5.24
CA PHE A 74 23.67 -5.98 3.83
C PHE A 74 23.42 -7.42 3.41
N ALA A 75 22.63 -7.60 2.36
CA ALA A 75 22.34 -8.92 1.80
C ALA A 75 23.64 -9.59 1.34
N ALA A 76 24.00 -10.70 1.97
CA ALA A 76 25.23 -11.45 1.65
C ALA A 76 24.92 -12.88 1.21
N SER A 77 23.80 -13.41 1.70
CA SER A 77 23.22 -14.67 1.31
C SER A 77 22.89 -14.67 -0.19
N ALA A 78 23.01 -15.83 -0.84
CA ALA A 78 22.69 -15.95 -2.26
C ALA A 78 21.21 -15.64 -2.50
N ASP A 79 20.91 -14.96 -3.61
CA ASP A 79 19.53 -14.76 -4.06
C ASP A 79 18.95 -16.08 -4.56
N GLU A 80 17.68 -16.34 -4.26
CA GLU A 80 16.99 -17.52 -4.78
C GLU A 80 16.55 -17.30 -6.24
N PRO A 81 16.56 -18.34 -7.09
CA PRO A 81 16.10 -18.23 -8.47
C PRO A 81 14.67 -17.68 -8.56
N GLY A 82 14.48 -16.70 -9.44
CA GLY A 82 13.19 -16.04 -9.63
C GLY A 82 12.81 -15.02 -8.56
N LYS A 83 13.74 -14.67 -7.65
CA LYS A 83 13.62 -13.51 -6.75
C LYS A 83 14.40 -12.33 -7.28
N LYS A 84 14.07 -11.15 -6.79
CA LYS A 84 14.85 -9.94 -7.11
C LYS A 84 16.28 -10.12 -6.61
N PRO A 85 17.30 -9.91 -7.47
CA PRO A 85 18.69 -10.04 -7.05
C PRO A 85 19.07 -8.85 -6.18
N LEU A 86 19.22 -9.08 -4.87
CA LEU A 86 19.53 -8.05 -3.88
C LEU A 86 20.88 -8.24 -3.22
N ARG A 87 21.64 -9.28 -3.58
CA ARG A 87 22.98 -9.50 -3.00
C ARG A 87 23.89 -8.27 -3.14
N GLY A 88 24.42 -7.81 -2.01
CA GLY A 88 25.24 -6.61 -1.85
C GLY A 88 24.45 -5.35 -1.49
N ALA A 89 23.11 -5.37 -1.57
CA ALA A 89 22.28 -4.22 -1.19
C ALA A 89 22.20 -4.04 0.33
N LEU A 90 22.09 -2.79 0.77
CA LEU A 90 21.56 -2.46 2.09
C LEU A 90 20.06 -2.77 2.06
N VAL A 91 19.63 -3.70 2.89
CA VAL A 91 18.25 -4.24 2.89
C VAL A 91 17.50 -3.96 4.18
N ASP A 92 18.16 -3.27 5.13
CA ASP A 92 17.64 -2.99 6.45
C ASP A 92 18.50 -1.95 7.18
N ALA A 93 17.87 -1.05 7.94
CA ALA A 93 18.55 -0.12 8.84
C ALA A 93 17.77 0.08 10.15
N ASP A 94 18.40 -0.23 11.28
CA ASP A 94 17.78 -0.19 12.60
C ASP A 94 18.44 0.83 13.53
N THR A 95 17.63 1.41 14.43
CA THR A 95 18.11 2.18 15.59
C THR A 95 18.27 1.33 16.86
N GLY A 96 18.03 0.01 16.79
CA GLY A 96 18.09 -0.91 17.92
C GLY A 96 17.93 -2.39 17.52
N PRO A 97 17.97 -3.34 18.47
CA PRO A 97 17.99 -4.79 18.17
C PRO A 97 16.62 -5.39 17.82
N GLY A 98 15.57 -4.58 17.63
CA GLY A 98 14.21 -5.04 17.37
C GLY A 98 13.98 -5.43 15.90
N ASP A 99 12.90 -6.17 15.64
CA ASP A 99 12.40 -6.45 14.29
C ASP A 99 11.23 -5.51 14.00
N SER A 100 11.56 -4.26 13.66
CA SER A 100 10.58 -3.23 13.31
C SER A 100 10.56 -3.00 11.81
N GLU A 101 9.46 -2.43 11.29
CA GLU A 101 9.50 -1.89 9.94
C GLU A 101 10.56 -0.79 9.83
N ASP A 102 11.33 -0.84 8.75
CA ASP A 102 12.38 0.09 8.44
C ASP A 102 12.02 0.87 7.16
N PRO A 103 12.64 2.04 6.91
CA PRO A 103 12.24 2.95 5.84
C PRO A 103 12.64 2.47 4.43
N LEU A 104 13.17 1.25 4.27
CA LEU A 104 13.85 0.85 3.05
C LEU A 104 13.57 -0.60 2.66
N LEU A 105 13.28 -0.85 1.38
CA LEU A 105 13.30 -2.21 0.82
C LEU A 105 14.71 -2.59 0.34
N TRP A 106 15.38 -1.68 -0.37
CA TRP A 106 16.78 -1.83 -0.77
C TRP A 106 17.47 -0.51 -1.09
N PHE A 107 18.79 -0.44 -0.89
CA PHE A 107 19.65 0.64 -1.36
C PHE A 107 20.97 0.06 -1.88
N ARG A 108 21.33 0.37 -3.13
CA ARG A 108 22.50 -0.21 -3.79
C ARG A 108 23.14 0.69 -4.84
N PRO A 109 24.48 0.63 -5.01
CA PRO A 109 25.15 1.28 -6.12
C PRO A 109 24.65 0.80 -7.47
N ALA A 110 24.65 1.69 -8.46
CA ALA A 110 24.15 1.43 -9.79
C ALA A 110 24.84 2.28 -10.85
N VAL A 111 24.53 2.00 -12.11
CA VAL A 111 24.78 2.89 -13.24
C VAL A 111 23.46 3.24 -13.89
N ARG A 112 23.28 4.51 -14.19
CA ARG A 112 22.17 4.98 -15.02
C ARG A 112 22.70 5.21 -16.43
N ASP A 113 22.18 4.47 -17.40
CA ASP A 113 22.59 4.62 -18.79
C ASP A 113 22.02 5.89 -19.44
N ALA A 114 22.47 6.19 -20.66
CA ALA A 114 22.02 7.36 -21.42
C ALA A 114 20.53 7.32 -21.82
N ALA A 115 19.90 6.13 -21.80
CA ALA A 115 18.46 5.97 -22.01
C ALA A 115 17.66 6.17 -20.71
N GLY A 116 18.33 6.33 -19.58
CA GLY A 116 17.74 6.53 -18.26
C GLY A 116 17.46 5.24 -17.50
N THR A 117 17.91 4.08 -18.00
CA THR A 117 17.78 2.78 -17.33
C THR A 117 18.80 2.67 -16.21
N THR A 118 18.35 2.27 -15.02
CA THR A 118 19.24 2.04 -13.87
C THR A 118 19.55 0.55 -13.74
N VAL A 119 20.83 0.19 -13.78
CA VAL A 119 21.34 -1.17 -13.59
C VAL A 119 22.20 -1.19 -12.34
N ALA A 120 21.77 -1.91 -11.32
CA ALA A 120 22.49 -2.01 -10.06
C ALA A 120 23.62 -3.04 -10.10
N ILE A 121 24.65 -2.83 -9.26
CA ILE A 121 25.64 -3.87 -8.96
C ILE A 121 24.95 -5.03 -8.23
N VAL A 122 25.37 -6.26 -8.56
CA VAL A 122 25.07 -7.46 -7.79
C VAL A 122 26.39 -8.15 -7.49
N GLY A 123 26.70 -8.34 -6.21
CA GLY A 123 27.98 -8.90 -5.80
C GLY A 123 27.97 -9.37 -4.35
N ALA A 124 28.91 -10.26 -4.02
CA ALA A 124 29.09 -10.70 -2.64
C ALA A 124 29.80 -9.59 -1.84
N PRO A 125 29.22 -9.09 -0.74
CA PRO A 125 29.95 -8.18 0.14
C PRO A 125 31.03 -8.95 0.91
N GLU A 126 32.24 -8.40 0.97
CA GLU A 126 33.41 -8.96 1.65
C GLU A 126 33.87 -8.06 2.81
N PRO A 127 34.48 -8.64 3.88
CA PRO A 127 35.09 -7.86 4.96
C PRO A 127 36.12 -6.85 4.44
N TYR A 128 36.02 -5.60 4.89
CA TYR A 128 36.95 -4.54 4.52
C TYR A 128 37.53 -3.84 5.75
N ALA A 129 38.83 -3.53 5.71
CA ALA A 129 39.51 -2.80 6.78
C ALA A 129 39.37 -1.29 6.54
N CYS A 130 38.48 -0.64 7.28
CA CYS A 130 38.33 0.80 7.24
C CYS A 130 39.47 1.51 7.99
N GLU A 131 39.58 2.81 7.76
CA GLU A 131 40.51 3.64 8.52
C GLU A 131 40.22 3.54 10.03
N GLY A 132 41.27 3.55 10.85
CA GLY A 132 41.14 3.37 12.30
C GLY A 132 40.89 1.93 12.75
N GLY A 133 40.96 0.94 11.84
CA GLY A 133 40.87 -0.49 12.17
C GLY A 133 39.44 -1.00 12.36
N VAL A 134 38.44 -0.21 11.95
CA VAL A 134 37.03 -0.59 12.02
C VAL A 134 36.70 -1.55 10.88
N THR A 135 35.93 -2.60 11.16
CA THR A 135 35.46 -3.52 10.11
C THR A 135 34.30 -2.90 9.35
N GLY A 136 34.45 -2.80 8.03
CA GLY A 136 33.39 -2.44 7.09
C GLY A 136 33.19 -3.51 6.01
N LEU A 137 32.64 -3.10 4.87
CA LEU A 137 32.38 -3.97 3.72
C LEU A 137 33.01 -3.42 2.44
N ARG A 138 33.40 -4.33 1.55
CA ARG A 138 33.75 -4.05 0.16
C ARG A 138 32.85 -4.88 -0.75
N LEU A 139 32.26 -4.23 -1.73
CA LEU A 139 31.41 -4.84 -2.75
C LEU A 139 32.05 -4.54 -4.11
N GLU A 140 32.19 -5.56 -4.94
CA GLU A 140 32.77 -5.47 -6.27
C GLU A 140 31.93 -6.28 -7.25
N GLY A 141 31.70 -5.74 -8.45
CA GLY A 141 30.85 -6.37 -9.45
C GLY A 141 30.50 -5.46 -10.61
N ASP A 142 29.85 -6.04 -11.62
CA ASP A 142 29.47 -5.33 -12.83
C ASP A 142 28.04 -4.76 -12.70
N ALA A 143 27.86 -3.57 -13.25
CA ALA A 143 26.59 -2.86 -13.39
C ALA A 143 26.42 -2.50 -14.87
N GLY A 144 25.88 -3.44 -15.64
CA GLY A 144 25.88 -3.36 -17.10
C GLY A 144 27.33 -3.41 -17.64
N PRO A 145 27.75 -2.46 -18.49
CA PRO A 145 29.11 -2.43 -19.05
C PRO A 145 30.16 -1.83 -18.10
N ALA A 146 29.76 -1.24 -16.97
CA ALA A 146 30.68 -0.62 -16.01
C ALA A 146 30.97 -1.57 -14.85
N HIS A 147 32.19 -1.48 -14.31
CA HIS A 147 32.61 -2.21 -13.13
C HIS A 147 32.64 -1.28 -11.92
N LEU A 148 31.93 -1.64 -10.84
CA LEU A 148 31.79 -0.84 -9.63
C LEU A 148 32.53 -1.49 -8.46
N VAL A 149 33.24 -0.66 -7.70
CA VAL A 149 33.84 -1.02 -6.40
C VAL A 149 33.27 -0.08 -5.35
N THR A 150 32.59 -0.62 -4.36
CA THR A 150 32.00 0.12 -3.24
C THR A 150 32.63 -0.30 -1.93
N THR A 151 33.09 0.66 -1.12
CA THR A 151 33.50 0.43 0.27
C THR A 151 32.51 1.11 1.21
N VAL A 152 32.10 0.42 2.26
CA VAL A 152 31.18 0.91 3.31
C VAL A 152 31.90 0.84 4.64
N CYS A 153 32.02 1.99 5.31
CA CYS A 153 32.72 2.12 6.59
C CYS A 153 31.81 2.77 7.64
N PRO A 154 31.60 2.14 8.80
CA PRO A 154 30.84 2.77 9.87
C PRO A 154 31.66 3.88 10.54
N GLU A 155 30.97 4.94 10.90
CA GLU A 155 31.48 6.13 11.56
C GLU A 155 31.11 6.11 13.05
N ARG A 156 31.84 6.88 13.87
CA ARG A 156 31.64 6.90 15.33
C ARG A 156 30.27 7.40 15.78
N ASP A 157 29.58 8.15 14.94
CA ASP A 157 28.28 8.76 15.22
C ASP A 157 27.10 7.93 14.70
N GLY A 158 27.35 6.66 14.34
CA GLY A 158 26.34 5.74 13.82
C GLY A 158 26.03 5.90 12.34
N ALA A 159 26.70 6.79 11.62
CA ALA A 159 26.56 6.87 10.16
C ALA A 159 27.38 5.77 9.44
N LEU A 160 27.00 5.46 8.20
CA LEU A 160 27.83 4.73 7.26
C LEU A 160 28.37 5.68 6.20
N ARG A 161 29.69 5.68 5.99
CA ARG A 161 30.31 6.27 4.82
C ARG A 161 30.42 5.22 3.72
N GLY A 162 29.70 5.45 2.63
CA GLY A 162 29.81 4.67 1.40
C GLY A 162 30.61 5.42 0.35
N VAL A 163 31.64 4.79 -0.22
CA VAL A 163 32.38 5.31 -1.39
C VAL A 163 32.24 4.30 -2.53
N THR A 164 31.73 4.74 -3.69
CA THR A 164 31.68 3.93 -4.92
C THR A 164 32.60 4.53 -5.97
N VAL A 165 33.39 3.68 -6.63
CA VAL A 165 34.21 4.03 -7.78
C VAL A 165 33.77 3.18 -8.97
N ALA A 166 33.50 3.83 -10.09
CA ALA A 166 33.18 3.20 -11.36
C ALA A 166 34.40 3.18 -12.29
N SER A 167 34.59 2.09 -13.00
CA SER A 167 35.53 1.97 -14.11
C SER A 167 34.79 1.46 -15.35
N GLY A 168 35.23 1.89 -16.54
CA GLY A 168 34.53 1.55 -17.79
C GLY A 168 33.14 2.17 -17.95
N LEU A 169 32.84 3.29 -17.26
CA LEU A 169 31.57 3.98 -17.37
C LEU A 169 31.35 4.48 -18.82
N PRO A 170 30.29 4.06 -19.53
CA PRO A 170 30.05 4.47 -20.91
C PRO A 170 29.81 5.98 -21.05
N ALA A 171 30.06 6.49 -22.26
CA ALA A 171 29.72 7.88 -22.59
C ALA A 171 28.22 8.14 -22.39
N GLY A 172 27.90 9.19 -21.64
CA GLY A 172 26.52 9.57 -21.33
C GLY A 172 25.87 8.78 -20.19
N ALA A 173 26.55 7.79 -19.62
CA ALA A 173 26.10 7.11 -18.40
C ALA A 173 26.56 7.88 -17.15
N GLU A 174 25.80 7.77 -16.07
CA GLU A 174 26.10 8.38 -14.77
C GLU A 174 26.28 7.29 -13.71
N LEU A 175 27.24 7.49 -12.80
CA LEU A 175 27.28 6.72 -11.56
C LEU A 175 26.03 7.05 -10.75
N ALA A 176 25.38 6.03 -10.21
CA ALA A 176 24.11 6.16 -9.52
C ALA A 176 24.03 5.31 -8.26
N ASP A 177 22.99 5.53 -7.45
CA ASP A 177 22.46 4.57 -6.49
C ASP A 177 20.96 4.32 -6.79
N ASP A 178 20.52 3.06 -6.69
CA ASP A 178 19.14 2.59 -6.80
C ASP A 178 18.54 2.43 -5.39
N LEU A 179 17.55 3.27 -5.08
CA LEU A 179 16.88 3.33 -3.78
C LEU A 179 15.42 2.88 -3.93
N GLY A 180 15.07 1.75 -3.32
CA GLY A 180 13.69 1.27 -3.19
C GLY A 180 13.12 1.61 -1.83
N PRO A 181 12.37 2.72 -1.68
CA PRO A 181 11.77 3.11 -0.39
C PRO A 181 10.49 2.32 -0.07
N GLY A 182 9.94 1.54 -1.00
CA GLY A 182 8.61 0.96 -0.83
C GLY A 182 7.56 2.05 -0.64
N PRO A 183 6.63 1.92 0.33
CA PRO A 183 5.58 2.89 0.54
C PRO A 183 6.07 4.08 1.38
N SER A 184 7.30 4.04 1.88
CA SER A 184 7.87 5.13 2.68
C SER A 184 7.97 6.43 1.88
N PRO A 185 7.49 7.55 2.44
CA PRO A 185 7.71 8.87 1.86
C PRO A 185 9.20 9.17 1.69
N VAL A 186 9.58 9.61 0.49
CA VAL A 186 10.93 10.13 0.23
C VAL A 186 10.87 11.64 0.14
N ILE A 187 11.62 12.29 1.01
CA ILE A 187 11.56 13.73 1.21
C ILE A 187 12.94 14.32 0.91
N LEU A 188 12.97 15.34 0.06
CA LEU A 188 14.21 16.07 -0.28
C LEU A 188 14.33 17.34 0.57
N ASP A 189 15.56 17.80 0.78
CA ASP A 189 15.84 18.99 1.59
C ASP A 189 15.27 20.31 1.04
N ALA A 190 14.95 20.36 -0.26
CA ALA A 190 14.49 21.57 -0.95
C ALA A 190 13.37 21.32 -1.98
N ALA A 191 12.65 20.18 -1.90
CA ALA A 191 11.55 19.87 -2.82
C ALA A 191 10.22 19.71 -2.07
N PRO A 192 9.06 19.83 -2.77
CA PRO A 192 7.75 19.49 -2.22
C PRO A 192 7.67 18.05 -1.71
N ALA A 193 6.67 17.74 -0.87
CA ALA A 193 6.48 16.39 -0.34
C ALA A 193 6.19 15.38 -1.48
N ALA A 194 5.32 15.78 -2.40
CA ALA A 194 5.05 15.07 -3.65
C ALA A 194 5.91 15.63 -4.79
N TRP A 195 7.15 15.16 -4.89
CA TRP A 195 8.06 15.55 -5.97
C TRP A 195 8.21 14.44 -7.02
N GLU A 196 8.27 14.86 -8.28
CA GLU A 196 8.59 14.02 -9.44
C GLU A 196 9.63 14.72 -10.32
N GLY A 197 10.32 13.96 -11.16
CA GLY A 197 11.34 14.46 -12.05
C GLY A 197 12.71 14.41 -11.40
N THR A 198 13.61 15.28 -11.87
CA THR A 198 15.01 15.31 -11.42
C THR A 198 15.29 16.59 -10.67
N HIS A 199 15.75 16.46 -9.43
CA HIS A 199 16.03 17.58 -8.53
C HIS A 199 17.46 17.50 -8.01
N ALA A 200 18.13 18.64 -7.89
CA ALA A 200 19.38 18.69 -7.14
C ALA A 200 19.08 18.39 -5.67
N VAL A 201 19.95 17.60 -5.02
CA VAL A 201 19.75 17.17 -3.65
C VAL A 201 21.03 17.35 -2.84
N ARG A 202 20.91 17.85 -1.62
CA ARG A 202 22.02 17.89 -0.64
C ARG A 202 21.85 16.81 0.43
N ALA A 203 20.60 16.53 0.78
CA ALA A 203 20.24 15.42 1.63
C ALA A 203 18.82 14.96 1.27
N LEU A 204 18.57 13.66 1.40
CA LEU A 204 17.21 13.13 1.38
C LEU A 204 16.94 12.29 2.61
N ALA A 205 15.68 12.21 2.98
CA ALA A 205 15.18 11.38 4.05
C ALA A 205 14.13 10.41 3.51
N VAL A 206 14.12 9.20 4.05
CA VAL A 206 13.08 8.20 3.83
C VAL A 206 12.40 7.94 5.16
N GLU A 207 11.10 8.23 5.23
CA GLU A 207 10.31 8.12 6.46
C GLU A 207 9.79 6.70 6.66
N GLY A 208 10.24 6.05 7.74
CA GLY A 208 9.69 4.81 8.24
C GLY A 208 8.74 5.07 9.41
N PRO A 209 8.03 4.04 9.91
CA PRO A 209 7.04 4.20 10.96
C PRO A 209 7.61 4.72 12.28
N THR A 210 8.83 4.28 12.62
CA THR A 210 9.52 4.60 13.89
C THR A 210 10.89 5.24 13.70
N SER A 211 11.37 5.33 12.46
CA SER A 211 12.72 5.80 12.14
C SER A 211 12.77 6.51 10.79
N THR A 212 13.81 7.30 10.58
CA THR A 212 14.10 7.99 9.32
C THR A 212 15.51 7.63 8.88
N LEU A 213 15.65 7.16 7.64
CA LEU A 213 16.95 7.00 6.98
C LEU A 213 17.30 8.29 6.24
N VAL A 214 18.48 8.84 6.48
CA VAL A 214 18.99 10.05 5.85
C VAL A 214 20.21 9.74 5.01
N ILE A 215 20.21 10.17 3.76
CA ILE A 215 21.32 10.00 2.82
C ILE A 215 21.86 11.38 2.44
N VAL A 216 23.15 11.59 2.66
CA VAL A 216 23.86 12.87 2.43
C VAL A 216 25.02 12.64 1.46
N PRO A 217 24.84 12.95 0.16
CA PRO A 217 25.95 13.05 -0.79
C PRO A 217 27.00 14.07 -0.35
N THR A 218 28.28 13.76 -0.47
CA THR A 218 29.36 14.72 -0.11
C THR A 218 29.66 15.74 -1.21
N GLY A 219 29.19 15.49 -2.43
CA GLY A 219 29.29 16.39 -3.58
C GLY A 219 27.94 16.64 -4.23
N SER A 220 27.96 17.22 -5.43
CA SER A 220 26.73 17.43 -6.21
C SER A 220 26.06 16.10 -6.53
N ALA A 221 24.77 16.00 -6.27
CA ALA A 221 23.95 14.85 -6.64
C ALA A 221 22.58 15.32 -7.13
N LYS A 222 21.92 14.46 -7.89
CA LYS A 222 20.52 14.65 -8.27
C LYS A 222 19.70 13.43 -7.90
N ALA A 223 18.51 13.66 -7.35
CA ALA A 223 17.52 12.61 -7.15
C ALA A 223 16.53 12.65 -8.32
N THR A 224 16.32 11.50 -8.96
CA THR A 224 15.29 11.31 -9.98
C THR A 224 14.25 10.34 -9.46
N ARG A 225 12.98 10.72 -9.54
CA ARG A 225 11.83 9.85 -9.28
C ARG A 225 10.82 10.01 -10.41
N LYS A 226 10.26 8.89 -10.86
CA LYS A 226 9.19 8.87 -11.88
C LYS A 226 8.02 8.11 -11.28
N LEU A 227 6.99 8.82 -10.88
CA LEU A 227 5.82 8.22 -10.25
C LEU A 227 5.00 7.52 -11.32
N VAL A 228 4.32 6.45 -10.93
CA VAL A 228 3.36 5.79 -11.82
C VAL A 228 2.00 6.38 -11.51
N HIS A 229 1.43 7.07 -12.48
CA HIS A 229 0.10 7.65 -12.39
C HIS A 229 -0.85 6.85 -13.27
N ILE A 230 -1.90 6.28 -12.65
CA ILE A 230 -2.93 5.49 -13.33
C ILE A 230 -4.28 6.03 -12.85
N ALA A 231 -5.11 6.50 -13.77
CA ALA A 231 -6.31 7.25 -13.44
C ALA A 231 -6.01 8.41 -12.47
N LYS A 232 -6.60 8.41 -11.27
CA LYS A 232 -6.34 9.40 -10.21
C LYS A 232 -5.31 8.93 -9.17
N GLU A 233 -4.84 7.71 -9.30
CA GLU A 233 -3.93 7.09 -8.33
C GLU A 233 -2.47 7.36 -8.68
N THR A 234 -1.64 7.32 -7.64
CA THR A 234 -0.20 7.53 -7.72
C THR A 234 0.49 6.49 -6.87
N PHE A 235 1.34 5.69 -7.52
CA PHE A 235 2.05 4.59 -6.89
C PHE A 235 3.48 4.96 -6.54
N PRO A 236 4.02 4.44 -5.43
CA PRO A 236 5.43 4.63 -5.09
C PRO A 236 6.35 4.09 -6.18
N SER A 237 7.47 4.78 -6.38
CA SER A 237 8.52 4.32 -7.29
C SER A 237 9.92 4.48 -6.70
N PRO A 238 10.88 3.66 -7.17
CA PRO A 238 12.28 3.81 -6.79
C PRO A 238 12.82 5.21 -7.08
N VAL A 239 13.77 5.64 -6.27
CA VAL A 239 14.53 6.87 -6.45
C VAL A 239 15.90 6.52 -6.98
N THR A 240 16.33 7.18 -8.04
CA THR A 240 17.70 7.07 -8.55
C THR A 240 18.48 8.30 -8.12
N LEU A 241 19.55 8.12 -7.33
CA LEU A 241 20.52 9.19 -7.06
C LEU A 241 21.61 9.12 -8.12
N THR A 242 21.94 10.24 -8.75
CA THR A 242 23.01 10.33 -9.77
C THR A 242 24.11 11.27 -9.32
N TYR A 243 25.35 10.92 -9.67
CA TYR A 243 26.55 11.62 -9.26
C TYR A 243 27.42 11.96 -10.48
N PRO A 244 28.06 13.14 -10.51
CA PRO A 244 28.97 13.50 -11.58
C PRO A 244 30.26 12.69 -11.48
N GLY A 245 30.75 12.24 -12.64
CA GLY A 245 32.02 11.53 -12.75
C GLY A 245 31.95 10.06 -12.34
N THR A 246 33.09 9.52 -11.94
CA THR A 246 33.28 8.07 -11.68
C THR A 246 33.44 7.74 -10.21
N ARG A 247 33.28 8.71 -9.30
CA ARG A 247 33.39 8.49 -7.86
C ARG A 247 32.25 9.19 -7.15
N ALA A 248 31.52 8.43 -6.33
CA ALA A 248 30.46 8.94 -5.48
C ALA A 248 30.77 8.61 -4.02
N GLU A 249 30.54 9.58 -3.14
CA GLU A 249 30.65 9.38 -1.69
C GLU A 249 29.39 9.94 -1.01
N ARG A 250 28.89 9.18 -0.04
CA ARG A 250 27.67 9.50 0.71
C ARG A 250 27.77 9.03 2.15
N LEU A 251 27.14 9.78 3.04
CA LEU A 251 26.86 9.38 4.41
C LEU A 251 25.42 8.89 4.50
N VAL A 252 25.20 7.77 5.19
CA VAL A 252 23.87 7.20 5.46
C VAL A 252 23.68 7.13 6.96
N ARG A 253 22.57 7.65 7.49
CA ARG A 253 22.27 7.68 8.93
C ARG A 253 20.84 7.21 9.18
N ILE A 254 20.62 6.39 10.19
CA ILE A 254 19.28 6.06 10.70
C ILE A 254 19.03 6.78 12.03
N THR A 255 17.84 7.32 12.25
CA THR A 255 17.47 8.05 13.47
C THR A 255 16.00 7.89 13.80
N ALA A 256 15.62 8.00 15.08
CA ALA A 256 14.21 8.05 15.50
C ALA A 256 13.56 9.43 15.26
N ALA A 257 14.33 10.43 14.82
CA ALA A 257 13.81 11.75 14.49
C ALA A 257 12.91 11.71 13.24
N ARG A 258 11.91 12.59 13.19
CA ARG A 258 11.07 12.82 12.00
C ARG A 258 11.91 13.34 10.83
N PRO A 259 11.49 13.11 9.57
CA PRO A 259 12.30 13.41 8.39
C PRO A 259 12.82 14.83 8.32
N ALA A 260 11.96 15.82 8.59
CA ALA A 260 12.33 17.22 8.53
C ALA A 260 13.43 17.59 9.55
N LEU A 261 13.33 17.04 10.76
CA LEU A 261 14.30 17.26 11.83
C LEU A 261 15.61 16.54 11.51
N ALA A 262 15.50 15.32 10.98
CA ALA A 262 16.63 14.52 10.57
C ALA A 262 17.42 15.21 9.43
N LEU A 263 16.72 15.79 8.46
CA LEU A 263 17.32 16.60 7.39
C LEU A 263 17.96 17.87 7.94
N ALA A 264 17.29 18.62 8.81
CA ALA A 264 17.84 19.84 9.42
C ALA A 264 19.18 19.58 10.14
N ALA A 265 19.35 18.40 10.74
CA ALA A 265 20.58 17.99 11.41
C ALA A 265 21.76 17.70 10.46
N THR A 266 21.56 17.66 9.14
CA THR A 266 22.62 17.40 8.15
C THR A 266 23.41 18.63 7.72
N GLY A 267 23.09 19.82 8.26
CA GLY A 267 23.76 21.07 7.89
C GLY A 267 23.21 21.76 6.63
N VAL A 268 22.07 21.30 6.10
CA VAL A 268 21.30 22.07 5.10
C VAL A 268 20.82 23.40 5.70
N PRO A 269 20.60 24.47 4.91
CA PRO A 269 20.05 25.73 5.40
C PRO A 269 18.68 25.51 6.04
N THR A 270 18.50 26.03 7.26
CA THR A 270 17.29 25.86 8.05
C THR A 270 16.57 27.16 8.35
N VAL A 271 15.35 27.02 8.87
CA VAL A 271 14.53 28.03 9.52
C VAL A 271 14.04 27.48 10.87
N THR A 272 13.99 28.32 11.89
CA THR A 272 13.50 27.95 13.23
C THR A 272 12.18 28.66 13.51
N GLY A 273 11.23 27.95 14.11
CA GLY A 273 9.94 28.48 14.53
C GLY A 273 9.52 27.97 15.91
N THR A 274 8.65 28.73 16.57
CA THR A 274 8.08 28.39 17.89
C THR A 274 6.56 28.35 17.80
N PHE A 275 5.94 27.26 18.27
CA PHE A 275 4.50 26.99 18.17
C PHE A 275 3.90 26.75 19.55
N GLY A 276 2.70 27.25 19.83
CA GLY A 276 2.07 27.07 21.14
C GLY A 276 0.56 27.29 21.15
N LEU A 277 -0.09 26.66 22.13
CA LEU A 277 -1.56 26.64 22.31
C LEU A 277 -1.98 27.10 23.73
N ARG A 278 -1.27 28.10 24.27
CA ARG A 278 -1.56 28.72 25.59
C ARG A 278 -1.72 27.69 26.72
N GLY A 279 -0.74 26.81 26.89
CA GLY A 279 -0.75 25.79 27.96
C GLY A 279 -1.49 24.51 27.63
N ARG A 280 -1.94 24.30 26.38
CA ARG A 280 -2.58 23.06 25.92
C ARG A 280 -1.67 22.31 24.96
N ALA A 281 -1.77 20.98 24.98
CA ALA A 281 -1.14 20.14 23.97
C ALA A 281 -1.89 20.24 22.62
N GLY A 282 -1.17 19.94 21.54
CA GLY A 282 -1.72 19.86 20.20
C GLY A 282 -0.69 19.40 19.20
N SER A 283 -0.75 19.93 17.99
CA SER A 283 0.20 19.59 16.92
C SER A 283 0.40 20.75 15.97
N VAL A 284 1.55 20.79 15.30
CA VAL A 284 1.79 21.64 14.14
C VAL A 284 2.01 20.74 12.93
N THR A 285 1.23 20.98 11.89
CA THR A 285 1.34 20.32 10.59
C THR A 285 2.00 21.29 9.62
N PHE A 286 3.15 20.92 9.07
CA PHE A 286 3.87 21.70 8.08
C PHE A 286 3.41 21.30 6.69
N LEU A 287 3.01 22.29 5.88
CA LEU A 287 2.46 22.09 4.56
C LEU A 287 3.36 22.74 3.51
N ASP A 288 3.52 22.08 2.37
CA ASP A 288 4.24 22.66 1.24
C ASP A 288 3.41 23.73 0.49
N ALA A 289 3.84 24.11 -0.71
CA ALA A 289 3.15 25.11 -1.52
C ALA A 289 1.80 24.62 -2.08
N ALA A 290 1.62 23.31 -2.23
CA ALA A 290 0.37 22.69 -2.69
C ALA A 290 -0.63 22.50 -1.54
N GLY A 291 -0.16 22.64 -0.28
CA GLY A 291 -0.96 22.38 0.91
C GLY A 291 -0.85 20.94 1.39
N ASP A 292 0.05 20.15 0.82
CA ASP A 292 0.29 18.77 1.22
C ASP A 292 1.09 18.71 2.51
N VAL A 293 0.76 17.74 3.36
CA VAL A 293 1.45 17.53 4.63
C VAL A 293 2.86 17.01 4.38
N VAL A 294 3.86 17.77 4.81
CA VAL A 294 5.27 17.37 4.72
C VAL A 294 5.71 16.67 6.01
N THR A 295 5.30 17.20 7.16
CA THR A 295 5.53 16.56 8.47
C THR A 295 4.57 17.13 9.50
N ARG A 296 4.29 16.36 10.54
CA ARG A 296 3.53 16.81 11.71
C ARG A 296 4.31 16.57 12.99
N LEU A 297 4.36 17.58 13.86
CA LEU A 297 5.04 17.51 15.16
C LEU A 297 4.06 17.75 16.31
N PRO A 298 4.16 17.00 17.41
CA PRO A 298 3.37 17.28 18.61
C PRO A 298 3.84 18.59 19.24
N ILE A 299 2.87 19.39 19.69
CA ILE A 299 3.10 20.60 20.50
C ILE A 299 2.78 20.23 21.94
N PRO A 300 3.75 20.23 22.86
CA PRO A 300 3.49 20.02 24.27
C PRO A 300 2.87 21.30 24.89
N PRO A 301 2.27 21.23 26.10
CA PRO A 301 1.65 22.38 26.76
C PRO A 301 2.51 23.65 26.85
N GLU A 302 3.82 23.48 27.06
CA GLU A 302 4.84 24.54 27.12
C GLU A 302 5.21 25.15 25.77
N GLY A 303 4.74 24.56 24.67
CA GLY A 303 5.07 24.96 23.30
C GLY A 303 6.23 24.17 22.69
N LEU A 304 6.34 24.24 21.37
CA LEU A 304 7.36 23.56 20.57
C LEU A 304 8.26 24.59 19.89
N ALA A 305 9.55 24.62 20.22
CA ALA A 305 10.58 25.26 19.40
C ALA A 305 11.21 24.21 18.49
N THR A 306 11.21 24.44 17.18
CA THR A 306 11.69 23.43 16.21
C THR A 306 12.36 24.08 15.00
N THR A 307 13.27 23.33 14.37
CA THR A 307 14.07 23.77 13.22
C THR A 307 13.84 22.82 12.05
N LEU A 308 13.59 23.39 10.88
CA LEU A 308 13.29 22.66 9.63
C LEU A 308 14.15 23.20 8.49
N PRO A 309 14.35 22.46 7.39
CA PRO A 309 15.01 23.01 6.20
C PRO A 309 14.24 24.23 5.67
N ARG A 310 14.96 25.25 5.19
CA ARG A 310 14.41 26.59 4.88
C ARG A 310 13.24 26.57 3.89
N ASP A 311 13.30 25.68 2.91
CA ASP A 311 12.31 25.59 1.82
C ASP A 311 11.36 24.39 1.96
N PHE A 312 11.44 23.68 3.09
CA PHE A 312 10.74 22.42 3.34
C PHE A 312 9.23 22.55 3.41
N ALA A 313 8.74 23.67 3.93
CA ALA A 313 7.32 23.96 4.05
C ALA A 313 7.08 25.44 3.78
N LYS A 314 5.89 25.76 3.27
CA LYS A 314 5.44 27.15 3.07
C LYS A 314 4.54 27.61 4.18
N THR A 315 3.73 26.72 4.74
CA THR A 315 2.84 27.05 5.84
C THR A 315 2.92 26.05 6.98
N ALA A 316 2.47 26.48 8.16
CA ALA A 316 2.32 25.66 9.34
C ALA A 316 0.92 25.83 9.92
N ALA A 317 0.16 24.74 10.03
CA ALA A 317 -1.17 24.70 10.63
C ALA A 317 -1.08 24.14 12.05
N VAL A 318 -1.41 24.95 13.05
CA VAL A 318 -1.45 24.53 14.46
C VAL A 318 -2.86 24.03 14.76
N ALA A 319 -2.97 22.81 15.29
CA ALA A 319 -4.21 22.17 15.69
C ALA A 319 -4.19 21.72 17.15
N ASP A 320 -5.35 21.68 17.81
CA ASP A 320 -5.46 21.15 19.17
C ASP A 320 -5.26 19.62 19.22
N ALA A 321 -5.29 19.04 20.43
CA ALA A 321 -5.11 17.60 20.65
C ALA A 321 -6.17 16.73 19.95
N ARG A 322 -7.26 17.34 19.44
CA ARG A 322 -8.38 16.67 18.77
C ARG A 322 -8.38 16.93 17.26
N GLY A 323 -7.31 17.54 16.73
CA GLY A 323 -7.10 17.76 15.30
C GLY A 323 -7.72 19.05 14.74
N VAL A 324 -8.34 19.88 15.57
CA VAL A 324 -8.99 21.11 15.10
C VAL A 324 -7.92 22.17 14.83
N VAL A 325 -7.75 22.57 13.57
CA VAL A 325 -6.83 23.65 13.17
C VAL A 325 -7.27 24.98 13.79
N CYS A 326 -6.41 25.51 14.66
CA CYS A 326 -6.60 26.75 15.41
C CYS A 326 -6.06 27.98 14.66
N ALA A 327 -4.96 27.81 13.89
CA ALA A 327 -4.37 28.86 13.06
C ALA A 327 -3.46 28.26 11.98
N THR A 328 -3.28 28.98 10.87
CA THR A 328 -2.30 28.67 9.82
C THR A 328 -1.38 29.86 9.59
N PHE A 329 -0.09 29.59 9.45
CA PHE A 329 0.98 30.59 9.37
C PHE A 329 1.81 30.41 8.11
N ALA A 330 2.29 31.49 7.50
CA ALA A 330 3.34 31.42 6.48
C ALA A 330 4.73 31.36 7.13
N LEU A 331 5.62 30.50 6.63
CA LEU A 331 6.95 30.25 7.21
C LEU A 331 8.05 31.22 6.71
N THR A 332 7.67 32.36 6.14
CA THR A 332 8.58 33.31 5.47
C THR A 332 9.37 34.23 6.42
N ALA A 333 9.11 34.22 7.74
CA ALA A 333 9.88 34.97 8.74
C ALA A 333 9.88 34.26 10.11
N PRO A 334 10.97 34.36 10.90
CA PRO A 334 11.06 33.75 12.23
C PRO A 334 10.33 34.61 13.26
N GLU A 335 9.02 34.53 13.32
CA GLU A 335 8.21 34.95 14.47
C GLU A 335 6.77 34.51 14.23
N LEU A 336 6.10 33.86 15.20
CA LEU A 336 4.63 33.94 15.29
C LEU A 336 4.01 33.47 16.62
N ALA A 337 2.81 34.01 16.84
CA ALA A 337 2.08 34.15 18.09
C ALA A 337 1.19 32.95 18.47
N ALA A 338 0.90 32.82 19.77
CA ALA A 338 0.06 31.78 20.36
C ALA A 338 -1.38 31.76 19.78
N ALA A 339 -1.75 30.65 19.12
CA ALA A 339 -3.07 30.47 18.51
C ALA A 339 -4.16 30.20 19.56
N SER A 340 -5.35 30.78 19.38
CA SER A 340 -6.57 30.43 20.12
C SER A 340 -7.47 29.57 19.24
N CYS A 341 -7.83 28.36 19.70
CA CYS A 341 -8.69 27.46 18.94
C CYS A 341 -10.18 27.88 19.06
N PRO A 342 -10.97 27.78 17.98
CA PRO A 342 -12.43 27.87 18.09
C PRO A 342 -12.97 26.72 18.95
N SER A 343 -14.13 26.89 19.57
CA SER A 343 -14.84 25.79 20.25
C SER A 343 -15.31 24.76 19.23
N SER A 344 -14.88 23.51 19.39
CA SER A 344 -15.25 22.39 18.51
C SER A 344 -16.71 21.98 18.68
N ALA A 345 -17.24 21.28 17.68
CA ALA A 345 -18.49 20.55 17.77
C ALA A 345 -18.24 19.04 17.66
N ARG A 346 -19.19 18.21 18.09
CA ARG A 346 -19.10 16.74 18.10
C ARG A 346 -20.18 16.10 17.23
N ILE A 347 -19.82 15.06 16.50
CA ILE A 347 -20.76 14.12 15.86
C ILE A 347 -20.47 12.74 16.45
N GLY A 348 -21.42 12.21 17.21
CA GLY A 348 -21.40 10.83 17.67
C GLY A 348 -22.19 9.94 16.72
N PHE A 349 -21.75 8.69 16.57
CA PHE A 349 -22.40 7.68 15.72
C PHE A 349 -22.79 6.48 16.55
N THR A 350 -24.00 5.98 16.32
CA THR A 350 -24.47 4.69 16.87
C THR A 350 -25.23 3.96 15.77
N VAL A 351 -24.67 2.86 15.29
CA VAL A 351 -25.14 2.17 14.09
C VAL A 351 -25.45 0.71 14.40
N HIS A 352 -26.62 0.28 13.98
CA HIS A 352 -27.11 -1.09 14.13
C HIS A 352 -27.64 -1.65 12.81
N THR A 353 -27.68 -2.98 12.69
CA THR A 353 -28.49 -3.66 11.67
C THR A 353 -29.89 -3.96 12.20
N ASP A 354 -30.73 -4.54 11.33
CA ASP A 354 -32.01 -5.15 11.73
C ASP A 354 -31.85 -5.99 13.00
N GLY A 355 -32.76 -5.81 13.96
CA GLY A 355 -32.71 -6.48 15.26
C GLY A 355 -31.79 -5.82 16.31
N HIS A 356 -31.37 -4.57 16.08
CA HIS A 356 -30.54 -3.76 17.00
C HIS A 356 -29.15 -4.35 17.30
N VAL A 357 -28.62 -5.15 16.39
CA VAL A 357 -27.26 -5.69 16.51
C VAL A 357 -26.26 -4.58 16.12
N PRO A 358 -25.29 -4.21 16.97
CA PRO A 358 -24.25 -3.25 16.60
C PRO A 358 -23.52 -3.66 15.33
N ALA A 359 -23.30 -2.72 14.42
CA ALA A 359 -22.86 -3.00 13.07
C ALA A 359 -21.61 -2.18 12.72
N PRO A 360 -20.54 -2.80 12.19
CA PRO A 360 -19.52 -2.06 11.48
C PRO A 360 -20.12 -1.12 10.43
N PHE A 361 -19.53 0.06 10.27
CA PHE A 361 -20.03 1.05 9.32
C PHE A 361 -18.92 1.97 8.84
N HIS A 362 -19.17 2.58 7.68
CA HIS A 362 -18.40 3.70 7.15
C HIS A 362 -19.25 4.96 7.24
N ALA A 363 -18.74 5.99 7.91
CA ALA A 363 -19.33 7.31 7.92
C ALA A 363 -18.44 8.31 7.19
N ILE A 364 -19.08 9.20 6.43
CA ILE A 364 -18.41 10.23 5.63
C ILE A 364 -19.01 11.58 6.02
N VAL A 365 -18.16 12.51 6.45
CA VAL A 365 -18.57 13.83 6.94
C VAL A 365 -18.10 14.89 5.96
N ARG A 366 -18.96 15.38 5.07
CA ARG A 366 -18.59 16.40 4.07
C ARG A 366 -18.98 17.79 4.56
N GLY A 367 -18.09 18.76 4.46
CA GLY A 367 -18.43 20.16 4.70
C GLY A 367 -19.34 20.72 3.61
N GLU A 368 -20.24 21.62 3.98
CA GLU A 368 -21.15 22.30 3.06
C GLU A 368 -20.96 23.82 3.07
N GLY A 369 -21.15 24.43 1.90
CA GLY A 369 -20.96 25.86 1.70
C GLY A 369 -19.51 26.27 1.95
N ASP A 370 -19.29 27.18 2.90
CA ASP A 370 -17.97 27.65 3.30
C ASP A 370 -17.29 26.74 4.34
N THR A 371 -17.97 25.66 4.78
CA THR A 371 -17.41 24.69 5.72
C THR A 371 -16.53 23.71 4.94
N PRO A 372 -15.21 23.62 5.21
CA PRO A 372 -14.36 22.62 4.56
C PRO A 372 -14.64 21.21 5.10
N ASP A 373 -14.31 20.19 4.33
CA ASP A 373 -14.26 18.81 4.82
C ASP A 373 -13.32 18.73 6.04
N PRO A 374 -13.71 17.99 7.10
CA PRO A 374 -12.85 17.81 8.26
C PRO A 374 -11.65 16.92 7.89
N GLU A 375 -10.49 17.32 8.39
CA GLU A 375 -9.29 16.47 8.44
C GLU A 375 -9.36 15.67 9.74
N LEU A 376 -10.18 14.62 9.75
CA LEU A 376 -10.36 13.77 10.91
C LEU A 376 -9.04 13.07 11.20
N VAL A 377 -8.63 13.20 12.46
CA VAL A 377 -7.52 12.46 13.02
C VAL A 377 -8.10 11.42 13.93
N ASP A 378 -7.41 10.31 14.08
CA ASP A 378 -7.82 9.27 15.01
C ASP A 378 -7.97 9.84 16.42
N LEU A 379 -9.22 9.95 16.85
CA LEU A 379 -9.55 10.33 18.21
C LEU A 379 -9.46 9.07 19.07
N VAL A 380 -8.35 9.01 19.81
CA VAL A 380 -8.16 8.27 21.07
C VAL A 380 -8.35 6.74 20.97
N PRO A 381 -7.38 5.92 21.42
CA PRO A 381 -7.66 4.52 21.75
C PRO A 381 -8.91 4.45 22.63
N SER A 382 -9.77 3.43 22.48
CA SER A 382 -10.85 3.26 23.48
C SER A 382 -10.26 3.20 24.90
N ASP A 383 -11.06 3.44 25.93
CA ASP A 383 -10.61 3.45 27.34
C ASP A 383 -9.80 2.19 27.75
N ASP A 384 -9.92 1.10 26.98
CA ASP A 384 -9.24 -0.17 27.18
C ASP A 384 -8.01 -0.41 26.27
N GLY A 385 -7.59 0.63 25.53
CA GLY A 385 -6.45 0.63 24.60
C GLY A 385 -6.75 0.06 23.20
N THR A 386 -7.95 -0.45 22.91
CA THR A 386 -8.28 -0.98 21.58
C THR A 386 -8.74 0.11 20.61
N ARG A 387 -8.16 0.15 19.41
CA ARG A 387 -8.58 1.04 18.32
C ARG A 387 -9.79 0.38 17.64
N ARG A 388 -11.00 0.88 17.91
CA ARG A 388 -12.27 0.32 17.39
C ARG A 388 -12.86 1.09 16.22
N SER A 389 -12.30 2.27 15.96
CA SER A 389 -12.52 3.03 14.75
C SER A 389 -11.20 3.52 14.19
N VAL A 390 -11.18 3.71 12.88
CA VAL A 390 -10.06 4.26 12.12
C VAL A 390 -10.61 5.39 11.27
N SER A 391 -9.89 6.50 11.21
CA SER A 391 -10.31 7.65 10.39
C SER A 391 -9.24 7.98 9.36
N ALA A 392 -9.69 8.43 8.20
CA ALA A 392 -8.82 8.97 7.17
C ALA A 392 -9.53 10.13 6.47
N LYS A 393 -8.94 11.33 6.53
CA LYS A 393 -9.55 12.56 6.01
C LYS A 393 -10.95 12.74 6.57
N ASN A 394 -12.00 12.69 5.77
CA ASN A 394 -13.38 12.83 6.24
C ASN A 394 -14.16 11.52 6.34
N SER A 395 -13.47 10.39 6.29
CA SER A 395 -14.01 9.03 6.44
C SER A 395 -13.72 8.46 7.82
N VAL A 396 -14.68 7.72 8.38
CA VAL A 396 -14.58 7.00 9.64
C VAL A 396 -15.08 5.57 9.45
N TYR A 397 -14.27 4.58 9.79
CA TYR A 397 -14.62 3.17 9.76
C TYR A 397 -14.71 2.67 11.20
N SER A 398 -15.87 2.18 11.62
CA SER A 398 -16.07 1.60 12.96
C SER A 398 -16.29 0.10 12.86
N LEU A 399 -15.75 -0.64 13.83
CA LEU A 399 -15.89 -2.09 13.96
C LEU A 399 -17.03 -2.52 14.89
N ASP A 400 -17.45 -1.68 15.82
CA ASP A 400 -18.39 -2.05 16.89
C ASP A 400 -19.71 -1.25 16.88
N GLY A 401 -19.94 -0.49 15.80
CA GLY A 401 -21.14 0.31 15.63
C GLY A 401 -21.13 1.62 16.38
N ARG A 402 -19.97 2.05 16.92
CA ARG A 402 -19.82 3.37 17.54
C ARG A 402 -18.59 4.11 17.03
N ALA A 403 -18.72 5.41 16.89
CA ALA A 403 -17.60 6.31 16.68
C ALA A 403 -17.97 7.71 17.15
N ASP A 404 -16.95 8.51 17.47
CA ASP A 404 -17.10 9.91 17.81
C ASP A 404 -16.07 10.72 17.04
N VAL A 405 -16.51 11.82 16.44
CA VAL A 405 -15.61 12.76 15.74
C VAL A 405 -15.87 14.19 16.19
N GLU A 406 -14.79 14.96 16.26
CA GLU A 406 -14.86 16.40 16.45
C GLU A 406 -14.66 17.13 15.13
N VAL A 407 -15.48 18.15 14.93
CA VAL A 407 -15.51 18.95 13.71
C VAL A 407 -15.53 20.43 14.06
N ARG A 408 -15.24 21.30 13.08
CA ARG A 408 -15.42 22.74 13.26
C ARG A 408 -16.92 23.07 13.34
N PRO A 409 -17.32 24.17 13.99
CA PRO A 409 -18.67 24.68 13.80
C PRO A 409 -18.92 24.97 12.31
N GLY A 410 -20.06 24.56 11.80
CA GLY A 410 -20.35 24.63 10.36
C GLY A 410 -21.49 23.72 9.94
N LYS A 411 -21.66 23.61 8.62
CA LYS A 411 -22.68 22.78 7.98
C LYS A 411 -22.03 21.55 7.37
N TYR A 412 -22.63 20.40 7.59
CA TYR A 412 -22.11 19.12 7.12
C TYR A 412 -23.19 18.26 6.49
N HIS A 413 -22.81 17.57 5.42
CA HIS A 413 -23.51 16.45 4.85
C HIS A 413 -22.87 15.15 5.37
N VAL A 414 -23.60 14.44 6.23
CA VAL A 414 -23.17 13.20 6.88
C VAL A 414 -23.83 12.01 6.21
N LEU A 415 -23.02 11.07 5.74
CA LEU A 415 -23.46 9.81 5.14
C LEU A 415 -23.01 8.64 6.03
N VAL A 416 -23.87 7.64 6.22
CA VAL A 416 -23.55 6.41 6.97
C VAL A 416 -23.97 5.18 6.16
N THR A 417 -23.02 4.32 5.83
CA THR A 417 -23.21 3.18 4.93
C THR A 417 -22.50 1.92 5.40
N ARG A 418 -22.86 0.79 4.79
CA ARG A 418 -22.20 -0.51 4.92
C ARG A 418 -22.03 -1.17 3.54
N GLY A 419 -21.62 -0.37 2.56
CA GLY A 419 -21.50 -0.75 1.15
C GLY A 419 -22.82 -0.80 0.36
N PRO A 420 -22.76 -1.08 -0.96
CA PRO A 420 -23.90 -1.10 -1.89
C PRO A 420 -24.85 -2.29 -1.69
N GLY A 421 -24.59 -3.15 -0.71
CA GLY A 421 -25.52 -4.19 -0.27
C GLY A 421 -26.53 -3.72 0.80
N SER A 422 -26.40 -2.49 1.28
CA SER A 422 -27.14 -1.99 2.44
C SER A 422 -27.81 -0.64 2.16
N THR A 423 -28.79 -0.25 2.99
CA THR A 423 -29.36 1.10 2.98
C THR A 423 -28.33 2.17 3.36
N LEU A 424 -28.61 3.43 3.05
CA LEU A 424 -27.80 4.61 3.35
C LEU A 424 -28.60 5.54 4.28
N ASP A 425 -27.98 6.05 5.33
CA ASP A 425 -28.49 7.19 6.12
C ASP A 425 -27.77 8.45 5.66
N GLU A 426 -28.53 9.51 5.39
CA GLU A 426 -28.06 10.76 4.79
C GLU A 426 -28.66 11.94 5.56
N ARG A 427 -27.81 12.82 6.10
CA ARG A 427 -28.24 13.94 6.95
C ARG A 427 -27.47 15.21 6.64
N HIS A 428 -28.19 16.33 6.59
CA HIS A 428 -27.61 17.66 6.62
C HIS A 428 -27.70 18.20 8.05
N VAL A 429 -26.55 18.56 8.64
CA VAL A 429 -26.44 18.99 10.04
C VAL A 429 -25.74 20.34 10.13
N GLU A 430 -26.20 21.21 11.02
CA GLU A 430 -25.55 22.48 11.32
C GLU A 430 -25.17 22.49 12.80
N LEU A 431 -23.87 22.69 13.08
CA LEU A 431 -23.33 22.63 14.42
C LEU A 431 -22.70 23.97 14.80
N GLY A 432 -23.20 24.54 15.89
CA GLY A 432 -22.60 25.72 16.52
C GLY A 432 -21.37 25.36 17.38
N PRO A 433 -20.63 26.37 17.89
CA PRO A 433 -19.50 26.14 18.77
C PRO A 433 -19.91 25.42 20.07
N GLY A 434 -19.24 24.31 20.40
CA GLY A 434 -19.60 23.44 21.52
C GLY A 434 -20.82 22.55 21.27
N GLY A 435 -21.41 22.61 20.07
CA GLY A 435 -22.56 21.79 19.69
C GLY A 435 -22.23 20.31 19.61
N SER A 436 -23.24 19.45 19.79
CA SER A 436 -23.10 18.01 19.64
C SER A 436 -24.34 17.44 18.99
N ILE A 437 -24.18 16.41 18.17
CA ILE A 437 -25.28 15.61 17.63
C ILE A 437 -24.93 14.13 17.70
N ASP A 438 -25.92 13.30 18.02
CA ASP A 438 -25.82 11.83 17.95
C ASP A 438 -26.59 11.32 16.72
N VAL A 439 -25.85 10.77 15.77
CA VAL A 439 -26.37 10.12 14.56
C VAL A 439 -26.63 8.65 14.87
N ALA A 440 -27.87 8.35 15.26
CA ALA A 440 -28.35 6.99 15.41
C ALA A 440 -28.92 6.46 14.08
N SER A 441 -28.33 5.40 13.52
CA SER A 441 -28.68 4.85 12.21
C SER A 441 -28.99 3.35 12.27
N GLU A 442 -29.97 2.91 11.48
CA GLU A 442 -30.27 1.50 11.23
C GLU A 442 -29.98 1.18 9.76
N LEU A 443 -28.98 0.34 9.50
CA LEU A 443 -28.59 -0.07 8.16
C LEU A 443 -29.09 -1.49 7.86
N ARG A 444 -29.91 -1.63 6.82
CA ARG A 444 -30.53 -2.92 6.44
C ARG A 444 -29.91 -3.46 5.18
N SER A 445 -29.69 -4.78 5.14
CA SER A 445 -29.35 -5.43 3.87
C SER A 445 -30.55 -5.40 2.93
N VAL A 446 -30.29 -5.13 1.65
CA VAL A 446 -31.32 -5.16 0.59
C VAL A 446 -31.09 -6.32 -0.38
N LEU A 447 -30.07 -7.14 -0.10
CA LEU A 447 -29.71 -8.29 -0.91
C LEU A 447 -30.60 -9.48 -0.52
N PRO A 448 -30.94 -10.35 -1.47
CA PRO A 448 -31.59 -11.61 -1.15
C PRO A 448 -30.66 -12.50 -0.31
N GLU A 449 -31.26 -13.41 0.46
CA GLU A 449 -30.49 -14.40 1.23
C GLU A 449 -29.58 -15.22 0.31
N GLY A 450 -28.34 -15.42 0.73
CA GLY A 450 -27.36 -16.19 -0.03
C GLY A 450 -26.54 -15.39 -1.05
N ALA A 451 -26.71 -14.08 -1.13
CA ALA A 451 -25.78 -13.20 -1.85
C ALA A 451 -24.52 -12.95 -1.00
N PHE A 452 -23.36 -13.40 -1.47
CA PHE A 452 -22.08 -13.21 -0.79
C PHE A 452 -21.16 -12.30 -1.61
N SER A 453 -20.74 -11.20 -1.01
CA SER A 453 -19.79 -10.24 -1.59
C SER A 453 -18.35 -10.61 -1.24
N ALA A 454 -17.47 -10.50 -2.21
CA ALA A 454 -16.05 -10.77 -2.08
C ALA A 454 -15.21 -9.68 -2.74
N ASP A 455 -14.05 -9.41 -2.16
CA ASP A 455 -12.98 -8.62 -2.75
C ASP A 455 -11.73 -9.49 -2.85
N PHE A 456 -11.35 -9.88 -4.07
CA PHE A 456 -10.25 -10.81 -4.31
C PHE A 456 -8.92 -10.13 -4.59
N HIS A 457 -8.86 -8.79 -4.56
CA HIS A 457 -7.67 -8.03 -4.89
C HIS A 457 -7.62 -6.74 -4.06
N LEU A 458 -6.74 -6.71 -3.07
CA LEU A 458 -6.53 -5.58 -2.18
C LEU A 458 -5.17 -5.65 -1.50
N HIS A 459 -4.73 -4.52 -0.95
CA HIS A 459 -3.40 -4.36 -0.36
C HIS A 459 -3.46 -3.79 1.05
N ALA A 460 -2.47 -4.16 1.84
CA ALA A 460 -2.19 -3.65 3.16
C ALA A 460 -0.68 -3.46 3.35
N ALA A 461 -0.27 -3.08 4.56
CA ALA A 461 1.08 -2.66 4.87
C ALA A 461 2.17 -3.64 4.42
N PRO A 462 2.01 -4.98 4.38
CA PRO A 462 3.06 -5.84 3.81
C PRO A 462 3.38 -5.57 2.34
N SER A 463 2.42 -5.06 1.56
CA SER A 463 2.66 -4.64 0.18
C SER A 463 3.62 -3.44 0.14
N PRO A 464 4.59 -3.40 -0.79
CA PRO A 464 5.54 -2.29 -0.96
C PRO A 464 4.90 -0.97 -1.43
N ASP A 465 3.60 -0.90 -1.63
CA ASP A 465 2.87 0.27 -2.10
C ASP A 465 1.65 0.65 -1.26
N SER A 466 1.45 0.01 -0.10
CA SER A 466 0.41 0.38 0.85
C SER A 466 1.00 0.69 2.23
N THR A 467 0.40 1.66 2.91
CA THR A 467 0.69 1.99 4.32
C THR A 467 -0.44 1.58 5.26
N VAL A 468 -1.48 0.90 4.76
CA VAL A 468 -2.68 0.57 5.53
C VAL A 468 -2.39 -0.63 6.41
N SER A 469 -2.39 -0.47 7.73
CA SER A 469 -2.12 -1.61 8.61
C SER A 469 -3.16 -2.72 8.43
N LEU A 470 -2.78 -3.94 8.80
CA LEU A 470 -3.66 -5.11 8.68
C LEU A 470 -4.98 -4.91 9.46
N GLU A 471 -4.93 -4.29 10.63
CA GLU A 471 -6.09 -3.94 11.45
C GLU A 471 -6.98 -2.89 10.81
N GLU A 472 -6.39 -1.86 10.19
CA GLU A 472 -7.14 -0.82 9.49
C GLU A 472 -7.82 -1.39 8.23
N ARG A 473 -7.17 -2.32 7.52
CA ARG A 473 -7.80 -3.05 6.41
C ARG A 473 -8.94 -3.94 6.87
N LEU A 474 -8.80 -4.63 8.01
CA LEU A 474 -9.89 -5.39 8.62
C LEU A 474 -11.08 -4.50 9.00
N ALA A 475 -10.82 -3.29 9.51
CA ALA A 475 -11.84 -2.31 9.82
C ALA A 475 -12.62 -1.83 8.59
N THR A 476 -11.92 -1.46 7.52
CA THR A 476 -12.55 -1.01 6.26
C THR A 476 -13.36 -2.13 5.60
N LEU A 477 -12.83 -3.36 5.54
CA LEU A 477 -13.54 -4.51 4.98
C LEU A 477 -14.85 -4.83 5.74
N ALA A 478 -14.82 -4.80 7.06
CA ALA A 478 -15.99 -5.03 7.90
C ALA A 478 -17.02 -3.91 7.73
N ALA A 479 -16.55 -2.65 7.73
CA ALA A 479 -17.36 -1.46 7.53
C ALA A 479 -18.06 -1.44 6.15
N GLU A 480 -17.41 -1.93 5.09
CA GLU A 480 -17.98 -2.02 3.73
C GLU A 480 -18.88 -3.24 3.50
N GLY A 481 -19.11 -4.05 4.53
CA GLY A 481 -20.04 -5.17 4.51
C GLY A 481 -19.60 -6.32 3.59
N LEU A 482 -18.29 -6.56 3.48
CA LEU A 482 -17.76 -7.68 2.70
C LEU A 482 -17.99 -9.00 3.46
N SER A 483 -18.32 -10.06 2.72
CA SER A 483 -18.45 -11.41 3.29
C SER A 483 -17.13 -12.17 3.26
N PHE A 484 -16.28 -11.88 2.27
CA PHE A 484 -15.03 -12.57 2.03
C PHE A 484 -13.98 -11.60 1.46
N ALA A 485 -12.71 -11.79 1.79
CA ALA A 485 -11.60 -11.08 1.16
C ALA A 485 -10.34 -11.94 1.06
N VAL A 486 -9.43 -11.58 0.17
CA VAL A 486 -8.13 -12.24 0.00
C VAL A 486 -7.01 -11.25 0.30
N ALA A 487 -6.02 -11.65 1.10
CA ALA A 487 -4.81 -10.87 1.30
C ALA A 487 -3.90 -11.04 0.07
N THR A 488 -3.74 -10.01 -0.76
CA THR A 488 -3.01 -10.11 -2.03
C THR A 488 -1.91 -9.06 -2.13
N ASP A 489 -1.16 -8.86 -1.05
CA ASP A 489 -0.02 -7.95 -1.04
C ASP A 489 1.01 -8.34 -2.11
N HIS A 490 1.66 -7.37 -2.76
CA HIS A 490 2.57 -7.68 -3.85
C HIS A 490 3.78 -8.52 -3.41
N ASN A 491 3.92 -9.70 -4.01
CA ASN A 491 4.99 -10.64 -3.75
C ASN A 491 5.16 -10.86 -2.24
N ARG A 492 4.05 -11.05 -1.52
CA ARG A 492 4.00 -11.25 -0.07
C ARG A 492 2.82 -12.17 0.27
N ILE A 493 3.11 -13.27 0.95
CA ILE A 493 2.07 -14.18 1.45
C ILE A 493 1.67 -13.71 2.86
N THR A 494 0.55 -13.00 2.94
CA THR A 494 0.11 -12.32 4.17
C THR A 494 -1.01 -13.07 4.88
N ASP A 495 -0.85 -13.28 6.20
CA ASP A 495 -1.90 -13.79 7.08
C ASP A 495 -2.48 -12.68 7.96
N TYR A 496 -3.77 -12.38 7.79
CA TYR A 496 -4.52 -11.43 8.63
C TYR A 496 -4.89 -12.00 10.02
N GLY A 497 -4.75 -13.30 10.25
CA GLY A 497 -5.12 -13.98 11.49
C GLY A 497 -4.55 -13.33 12.75
N PRO A 498 -3.23 -13.06 12.83
CA PRO A 498 -2.62 -12.36 13.94
C PRO A 498 -3.19 -10.95 14.19
N ALA A 499 -3.45 -10.18 13.14
CA ALA A 499 -4.06 -8.84 13.25
C ALA A 499 -5.50 -8.92 13.78
N LYS A 500 -6.30 -9.86 13.26
CA LYS A 500 -7.66 -10.13 13.74
C LYS A 500 -7.64 -10.57 15.22
N ALA A 501 -6.65 -11.34 15.65
CA ALA A 501 -6.50 -11.75 17.05
C ALA A 501 -6.19 -10.57 17.99
N ARG A 502 -5.44 -9.55 17.53
CA ARG A 502 -5.23 -8.30 18.30
C ARG A 502 -6.53 -7.50 18.47
N LEU A 503 -7.50 -7.72 17.59
CA LEU A 503 -8.86 -7.17 17.66
C LEU A 503 -9.87 -8.10 18.36
N ALA A 504 -9.43 -9.08 19.16
CA ALA A 504 -10.31 -10.11 19.75
C ALA A 504 -11.47 -9.59 20.65
N LYS A 505 -11.45 -8.32 21.06
CA LYS A 505 -12.59 -7.68 21.75
C LYS A 505 -13.76 -7.37 20.81
N VAL A 506 -13.52 -7.33 19.50
CA VAL A 506 -14.56 -7.20 18.47
C VAL A 506 -15.07 -8.61 18.12
N PRO A 507 -16.40 -8.86 18.16
CA PRO A 507 -16.96 -10.16 17.81
C PRO A 507 -16.51 -10.64 16.43
N SER A 508 -16.01 -11.87 16.35
CA SER A 508 -15.42 -12.42 15.12
C SER A 508 -16.36 -12.44 13.90
N ALA A 509 -17.68 -12.52 14.16
CA ALA A 509 -18.75 -12.51 13.17
C ALA A 509 -18.93 -11.15 12.46
N LEU A 510 -18.31 -10.07 12.96
CA LEU A 510 -18.37 -8.75 12.34
C LEU A 510 -17.32 -8.58 11.21
N PHE A 511 -16.34 -9.47 11.15
CA PHE A 511 -15.31 -9.47 10.11
C PHE A 511 -15.69 -10.40 8.94
N PRO A 512 -15.23 -10.11 7.72
CA PRO A 512 -15.31 -11.08 6.63
C PRO A 512 -14.52 -12.36 6.97
N ALA A 513 -14.83 -13.44 6.24
CA ALA A 513 -13.89 -14.55 6.10
C ALA A 513 -12.71 -14.11 5.22
N LEU A 514 -11.54 -14.70 5.47
CA LEU A 514 -10.29 -14.29 4.84
C LEU A 514 -9.60 -15.50 4.23
N ALA A 515 -9.01 -15.32 3.06
CA ALA A 515 -8.02 -16.22 2.50
C ALA A 515 -6.65 -15.53 2.43
N ILE A 516 -5.60 -16.35 2.57
CA ILE A 516 -4.23 -15.94 2.32
C ILE A 516 -3.99 -16.03 0.81
N GLY A 517 -3.38 -15.01 0.23
CA GLY A 517 -2.99 -15.00 -1.18
C GLY A 517 -1.65 -14.29 -1.38
N ASP A 518 -1.37 -14.01 -2.64
CA ASP A 518 -0.21 -13.26 -3.12
C ASP A 518 -0.62 -12.58 -4.42
N GLU A 519 -0.37 -11.29 -4.57
CA GLU A 519 -0.32 -10.70 -5.92
C GLU A 519 1.08 -10.85 -6.48
N ILE A 520 1.24 -11.83 -7.37
CA ILE A 520 2.50 -12.08 -8.04
C ILE A 520 2.71 -10.99 -9.08
N THR A 521 3.56 -10.02 -8.73
CA THR A 521 3.94 -8.91 -9.61
C THR A 521 5.21 -9.26 -10.35
N SER A 522 5.07 -9.57 -11.65
CA SER A 522 6.20 -9.94 -12.49
C SER A 522 7.28 -8.85 -12.43
N GLY A 523 8.51 -9.24 -12.16
CA GLY A 523 9.67 -8.35 -12.12
C GLY A 523 10.72 -8.71 -13.18
N GLY A 524 11.65 -7.80 -13.47
CA GLY A 524 12.71 -8.03 -14.43
C GLY A 524 12.30 -7.64 -15.86
N SER A 525 12.91 -8.27 -16.86
CA SER A 525 12.62 -8.02 -18.28
C SER A 525 12.52 -9.34 -19.05
N PRO A 526 11.44 -9.56 -19.82
CA PRO A 526 10.25 -8.71 -19.96
C PRO A 526 9.34 -8.71 -18.72
N LEU A 527 8.47 -7.70 -18.62
CA LEU A 527 7.38 -7.63 -17.63
C LEU A 527 6.10 -8.23 -18.24
N PHE A 528 5.36 -8.99 -17.44
CA PHE A 528 4.14 -9.69 -17.89
C PHE A 528 2.87 -9.22 -17.17
N GLY A 529 2.96 -8.49 -16.07
CA GLY A 529 1.81 -8.00 -15.32
C GLY A 529 1.64 -8.69 -13.98
N HIS A 530 0.43 -8.60 -13.41
CA HIS A 530 0.15 -9.04 -12.05
C HIS A 530 -0.93 -10.13 -11.99
N PHE A 531 -0.80 -11.03 -11.01
CA PHE A 531 -1.64 -12.21 -10.90
C PHE A 531 -1.90 -12.58 -9.44
N ASN A 532 -3.17 -12.64 -9.03
CA ASN A 532 -3.49 -13.17 -7.70
C ASN A 532 -3.41 -14.70 -7.68
N ALA A 533 -2.81 -15.25 -6.64
CA ALA A 533 -2.73 -16.66 -6.34
C ALA A 533 -3.33 -16.94 -4.96
N PHE A 534 -4.44 -17.70 -4.89
CA PHE A 534 -5.13 -17.96 -3.61
C PHE A 534 -6.05 -19.21 -3.64
N PRO A 535 -6.46 -19.75 -2.49
CA PRO A 535 -5.83 -19.54 -1.20
C PRO A 535 -4.43 -20.17 -1.18
N LEU A 536 -3.54 -19.63 -0.37
CA LEU A 536 -2.21 -20.14 -0.09
C LEU A 536 -2.14 -20.60 1.38
N PRO A 537 -1.23 -21.52 1.73
CA PRO A 537 -1.01 -21.87 3.13
C PRO A 537 -0.35 -20.72 3.89
N THR A 538 -0.56 -20.67 5.20
CA THR A 538 0.20 -19.77 6.08
C THR A 538 1.71 -20.03 5.92
N PRO A 539 2.53 -18.97 5.77
CA PRO A 539 3.98 -19.13 5.73
C PRO A 539 4.51 -19.85 6.97
N ALA A 540 5.54 -20.67 6.79
CA ALA A 540 6.19 -21.33 7.91
C ALA A 540 6.80 -20.29 8.86
N ALA A 541 6.60 -20.48 10.17
CA ALA A 541 7.12 -19.57 11.18
C ALA A 541 8.65 -19.41 11.07
N GLY A 542 9.13 -18.16 11.15
CA GLY A 542 10.55 -17.84 11.08
C GLY A 542 11.13 -17.76 9.67
N VAL A 543 10.35 -18.00 8.61
CA VAL A 543 10.78 -17.73 7.23
C VAL A 543 10.68 -16.22 6.95
N ALA A 544 11.74 -15.66 6.35
CA ALA A 544 11.74 -14.25 5.95
C ALA A 544 10.64 -13.98 4.90
N PRO A 545 9.93 -12.84 4.93
CA PRO A 545 8.83 -12.56 4.01
C PRO A 545 9.15 -12.80 2.54
N GLU A 546 10.30 -12.29 2.04
CA GLU A 546 10.73 -12.47 0.64
C GLU A 546 11.01 -13.93 0.25
N ALA A 547 11.44 -14.77 1.20
CA ALA A 547 11.73 -16.18 0.94
C ALA A 547 10.44 -17.02 0.81
N ALA A 548 9.33 -16.58 1.40
CA ALA A 548 8.05 -17.28 1.33
C ALA A 548 7.33 -17.09 -0.02
N THR A 549 7.71 -16.08 -0.80
CA THR A 549 6.93 -15.60 -1.96
C THR A 549 6.99 -16.61 -3.12
N ILE A 550 6.13 -16.46 -4.12
CA ILE A 550 6.23 -17.24 -5.37
C ILE A 550 7.33 -16.63 -6.26
N PRO A 551 8.09 -17.38 -7.07
CA PRO A 551 9.07 -16.79 -8.00
C PRO A 551 8.40 -15.80 -8.96
N TYR A 552 8.91 -14.56 -9.05
CA TYR A 552 8.29 -13.46 -9.82
C TYR A 552 9.26 -12.71 -10.75
N PHE A 553 10.57 -12.78 -10.50
CA PHE A 553 11.58 -11.97 -11.19
C PHE A 553 12.25 -12.73 -12.34
N GLY A 554 12.07 -12.27 -13.58
CA GLY A 554 12.60 -12.94 -14.77
C GLY A 554 11.94 -14.29 -15.06
N VAL A 555 10.72 -14.48 -14.58
CA VAL A 555 9.96 -15.73 -14.71
C VAL A 555 8.87 -15.56 -15.77
N ALA A 556 8.78 -16.50 -16.71
CA ALA A 556 7.76 -16.46 -17.76
C ALA A 556 6.37 -16.84 -17.21
N PRO A 557 5.25 -16.40 -17.83
CA PRO A 557 3.89 -16.61 -17.33
C PRO A 557 3.54 -18.08 -17.04
N ARG A 558 3.97 -19.01 -17.89
CA ARG A 558 3.72 -20.45 -17.67
C ARG A 558 4.35 -20.95 -16.36
N GLU A 559 5.57 -20.49 -16.08
CA GLU A 559 6.30 -20.90 -14.87
C GLU A 559 5.80 -20.15 -13.63
N LEU A 560 5.37 -18.89 -13.79
CA LEU A 560 4.67 -18.14 -12.74
C LEU A 560 3.43 -18.89 -12.27
N PHE A 561 2.55 -19.28 -13.20
CA PHE A 561 1.31 -19.97 -12.87
C PHE A 561 1.59 -21.36 -12.29
N ALA A 562 2.54 -22.10 -12.85
CA ALA A 562 2.97 -23.39 -12.29
C ALA A 562 3.55 -23.23 -10.87
N GLY A 563 4.31 -22.17 -10.62
CA GLY A 563 4.82 -21.79 -9.30
C GLY A 563 3.69 -21.56 -8.30
N ALA A 564 2.67 -20.79 -8.69
CA ALA A 564 1.48 -20.57 -7.88
C ALA A 564 0.76 -21.89 -7.54
N ARG A 565 0.57 -22.79 -8.52
CA ARG A 565 -0.04 -24.11 -8.28
C ARG A 565 0.78 -24.96 -7.30
N ARG A 566 2.11 -24.97 -7.44
CA ARG A 566 3.00 -25.70 -6.52
C ARG A 566 2.97 -25.13 -5.11
N ALA A 567 2.77 -23.82 -4.96
CA ALA A 567 2.58 -23.16 -3.68
C ALA A 567 1.20 -23.44 -3.04
N GLY A 568 0.27 -24.03 -3.80
CA GLY A 568 -1.05 -24.46 -3.29
C GLY A 568 -2.23 -23.66 -3.84
N ALA A 569 -2.00 -22.66 -4.69
CA ALA A 569 -3.05 -21.78 -5.19
C ALA A 569 -4.12 -22.53 -5.96
N ALA A 570 -5.34 -22.55 -5.41
CA ALA A 570 -6.50 -23.12 -6.08
C ALA A 570 -7.09 -22.17 -7.13
N ILE A 571 -6.78 -20.88 -7.12
CA ILE A 571 -7.21 -19.88 -8.09
C ILE A 571 -5.96 -19.10 -8.50
N VAL A 572 -5.75 -18.99 -9.81
CA VAL A 572 -4.85 -17.99 -10.39
C VAL A 572 -5.73 -17.00 -11.15
N GLN A 573 -5.68 -15.72 -10.78
CA GLN A 573 -6.44 -14.65 -11.41
C GLN A 573 -5.49 -13.75 -12.19
N VAL A 574 -5.87 -13.36 -13.41
CA VAL A 574 -5.20 -12.25 -14.10
C VAL A 574 -5.81 -10.94 -13.59
N ASN A 575 -4.98 -10.10 -12.98
CA ASN A 575 -5.41 -8.80 -12.46
C ASN A 575 -5.32 -7.74 -13.56
N HIS A 576 -6.24 -6.76 -13.51
CA HIS A 576 -6.30 -5.56 -14.34
C HIS A 576 -5.61 -5.73 -15.73
N PRO A 577 -6.13 -6.62 -16.59
CA PRO A 577 -5.39 -7.20 -17.72
C PRO A 577 -5.00 -6.21 -18.83
N ARG A 578 -5.62 -5.02 -18.82
CA ARG A 578 -5.46 -3.92 -19.78
C ARG A 578 -4.87 -2.65 -19.14
N MET A 579 -4.25 -2.77 -17.96
CA MET A 579 -3.81 -1.61 -17.17
C MET A 579 -2.57 -0.91 -17.81
N PRO A 580 -2.65 0.41 -18.06
CA PRO A 580 -1.51 1.21 -18.52
C PRO A 580 -0.59 1.63 -17.36
N PRO A 581 0.67 2.03 -17.61
CA PRO A 581 1.39 1.92 -18.87
C PRO A 581 2.03 0.52 -19.02
N LYS A 582 1.36 -0.37 -19.78
CA LYS A 582 1.80 -1.74 -20.10
C LYS A 582 2.15 -2.57 -18.85
N ILE A 583 1.25 -2.66 -17.88
CA ILE A 583 1.34 -3.69 -16.83
C ILE A 583 0.18 -4.69 -16.91
N GLY A 584 -0.77 -4.47 -17.82
CA GLY A 584 -1.78 -5.45 -18.18
C GLY A 584 -1.23 -6.63 -18.97
N TYR A 585 -1.44 -7.84 -18.47
CA TYR A 585 -0.98 -9.08 -19.10
C TYR A 585 -1.48 -9.26 -20.54
N PHE A 586 -2.73 -8.89 -20.82
CA PHE A 586 -3.30 -9.05 -22.16
C PHE A 586 -2.65 -8.11 -23.16
N ASP A 587 -2.33 -6.88 -22.75
CA ASP A 587 -1.60 -5.96 -23.61
C ASP A 587 -0.14 -6.39 -23.80
N GLN A 588 0.52 -6.88 -22.75
CA GLN A 588 1.92 -7.34 -22.81
C GLN A 588 2.13 -8.55 -23.70
N THR A 589 1.12 -9.41 -23.79
CA THR A 589 1.16 -10.63 -24.60
C THR A 589 0.39 -10.50 -25.90
N GLY A 590 -0.16 -9.33 -26.22
CA GLY A 590 -0.87 -9.06 -27.48
C GLY A 590 -2.17 -9.85 -27.64
N PHE A 591 -2.90 -10.10 -26.54
CA PHE A 591 -4.21 -10.73 -26.59
C PHE A 591 -5.26 -9.80 -27.22
N ASP A 592 -5.87 -10.27 -28.31
CA ASP A 592 -6.92 -9.59 -29.06
C ASP A 592 -8.29 -10.24 -28.76
N ALA A 593 -9.12 -9.53 -28.01
CA ALA A 593 -10.46 -9.99 -27.64
C ALA A 593 -11.38 -10.22 -28.84
N ALA A 594 -11.16 -9.53 -29.97
CA ALA A 594 -12.00 -9.69 -31.16
C ALA A 594 -11.77 -11.05 -31.82
N THR A 595 -10.54 -11.56 -31.80
CA THR A 595 -10.15 -12.79 -32.51
C THR A 595 -9.80 -13.96 -31.60
N GLY A 596 -9.60 -13.72 -30.29
CA GLY A 596 -9.10 -14.73 -29.34
C GLY A 596 -7.62 -15.11 -29.55
N LYS A 597 -6.89 -14.37 -30.40
CA LYS A 597 -5.47 -14.60 -30.67
C LYS A 597 -4.60 -13.90 -29.62
N ALA A 598 -3.42 -14.46 -29.35
CA ALA A 598 -2.42 -13.90 -28.46
C ALA A 598 -1.01 -14.25 -28.95
N GLY A 599 0.00 -13.56 -28.43
CA GLY A 599 1.41 -13.83 -28.66
C GLY A 599 1.90 -15.12 -27.98
N ALA A 600 3.15 -15.49 -28.27
CA ALA A 600 3.73 -16.77 -27.85
C ALA A 600 3.84 -16.93 -26.33
N ASP A 601 4.03 -15.82 -25.60
CA ASP A 601 4.18 -15.81 -24.14
C ASP A 601 2.84 -15.89 -23.39
N PHE A 602 1.71 -15.86 -24.09
CA PHE A 602 0.38 -16.02 -23.49
C PHE A 602 0.21 -17.46 -22.98
N ALA A 603 0.32 -17.62 -21.67
CA ALA A 603 -0.09 -18.78 -20.89
C ALA A 603 -1.56 -18.70 -20.49
N GLU A 604 -2.24 -19.85 -20.50
CA GLU A 604 -3.69 -19.97 -20.25
C GLU A 604 -4.04 -20.62 -18.91
N ASP A 605 -3.05 -20.96 -18.06
CA ASP A 605 -3.28 -21.69 -16.80
C ASP A 605 -3.79 -20.80 -15.63
N PHE A 606 -4.69 -19.87 -15.97
CA PHE A 606 -5.43 -19.02 -15.02
C PHE A 606 -6.92 -19.39 -14.99
N ASP A 607 -7.61 -19.08 -13.90
CA ASP A 607 -8.99 -19.44 -13.61
C ASP A 607 -9.97 -18.28 -13.71
N ALA A 608 -9.47 -17.07 -13.42
CA ALA A 608 -10.27 -15.86 -13.30
C ALA A 608 -9.59 -14.68 -13.98
N VAL A 609 -10.39 -13.69 -14.36
CA VAL A 609 -9.93 -12.42 -14.93
C VAL A 609 -10.68 -11.30 -14.24
N GLU A 610 -9.92 -10.33 -13.74
CA GLU A 610 -10.45 -9.09 -13.19
C GLU A 610 -10.95 -8.20 -14.35
N ALA A 611 -12.23 -8.33 -14.67
CA ALA A 611 -12.90 -7.60 -15.73
C ALA A 611 -13.33 -6.19 -15.30
N HIS A 612 -13.32 -5.90 -14.00
CA HIS A 612 -13.54 -4.56 -13.46
C HIS A 612 -12.62 -4.32 -12.26
N ASN A 613 -11.63 -3.44 -12.41
CA ASN A 613 -10.79 -2.98 -11.32
C ASN A 613 -11.29 -1.62 -10.80
N GLY A 614 -11.04 -1.29 -9.53
CA GLY A 614 -11.43 -0.04 -8.87
C GLY A 614 -10.95 1.22 -9.59
N ILE A 615 -9.81 1.16 -10.28
CA ILE A 615 -9.30 2.30 -11.07
C ILE A 615 -10.23 2.75 -12.21
N TRP A 616 -11.22 1.92 -12.58
CA TRP A 616 -12.14 2.16 -13.70
C TRP A 616 -13.57 2.51 -13.26
N LEU A 617 -13.81 2.87 -11.98
CA LEU A 617 -15.14 3.24 -11.49
C LEU A 617 -15.81 4.38 -12.26
N GLU A 618 -15.03 5.30 -12.85
CA GLU A 618 -15.52 6.42 -13.68
C GLU A 618 -15.39 6.16 -15.20
N SER A 619 -14.92 4.97 -15.61
CA SER A 619 -14.59 4.63 -17.01
C SER A 619 -15.35 3.38 -17.48
N PRO A 620 -16.68 3.47 -17.70
CA PRO A 620 -17.51 2.32 -18.09
C PRO A 620 -17.04 1.63 -19.38
N GLU A 621 -16.41 2.35 -20.30
CA GLU A 621 -15.83 1.80 -21.52
C GLU A 621 -14.66 0.83 -21.24
N ARG A 622 -13.86 1.09 -20.20
CA ARG A 622 -12.80 0.18 -19.75
C ARG A 622 -13.37 -1.07 -19.08
N VAL A 623 -14.46 -0.91 -18.33
CA VAL A 623 -15.19 -2.05 -17.76
C VAL A 623 -15.80 -2.91 -18.88
N ARG A 624 -16.34 -2.27 -19.94
CA ARG A 624 -16.86 -2.98 -21.13
C ARG A 624 -15.74 -3.71 -21.87
N GLU A 625 -14.54 -3.13 -21.98
CA GLU A 625 -13.36 -3.79 -22.53
C GLU A 625 -13.02 -5.07 -21.76
N GLY A 626 -12.99 -5.02 -20.43
CA GLY A 626 -12.80 -6.21 -19.58
C GLY A 626 -13.88 -7.29 -19.78
N TYR A 627 -15.14 -6.91 -19.99
CA TYR A 627 -16.19 -7.87 -20.37
C TYR A 627 -15.93 -8.51 -21.75
N MET A 628 -15.47 -7.72 -22.72
CA MET A 628 -15.13 -8.22 -24.04
C MET A 628 -13.93 -9.17 -24.02
N ASP A 629 -12.99 -8.98 -23.10
CA ASP A 629 -11.90 -9.93 -22.91
C ASP A 629 -12.40 -11.32 -22.52
N LEU A 630 -13.43 -11.41 -21.66
CA LEU A 630 -14.07 -12.70 -21.32
C LEU A 630 -14.69 -13.37 -22.55
N VAL A 631 -15.34 -12.60 -23.42
CA VAL A 631 -15.88 -13.09 -24.70
C VAL A 631 -14.75 -13.56 -25.62
N GLY A 632 -13.66 -12.80 -25.70
CA GLY A 632 -12.49 -13.16 -26.50
C GLY A 632 -11.80 -14.44 -26.03
N LEU A 633 -11.72 -14.66 -24.71
CA LEU A 633 -11.20 -15.90 -24.14
C LEU A 633 -12.11 -17.09 -24.48
N ALA A 634 -13.42 -16.87 -24.49
CA ALA A 634 -14.38 -17.89 -24.92
C ALA A 634 -14.16 -18.31 -26.39
N ARG A 635 -13.89 -17.35 -27.30
CA ARG A 635 -13.48 -17.62 -28.70
C ARG A 635 -12.23 -18.48 -28.81
N ARG A 636 -11.32 -18.32 -27.85
CA ARG A 636 -10.11 -19.12 -27.72
C ARG A 636 -10.36 -20.51 -27.12
N GLY A 637 -11.57 -20.80 -26.63
CA GLY A 637 -11.89 -22.02 -25.90
C GLY A 637 -11.49 -21.98 -24.41
N LYS A 638 -11.12 -20.81 -23.90
CA LYS A 638 -10.74 -20.60 -22.50
C LYS A 638 -11.90 -19.98 -21.73
N LEU A 639 -12.53 -20.76 -20.85
CA LEU A 639 -13.62 -20.30 -20.01
C LEU A 639 -13.09 -19.93 -18.62
N VAL A 640 -13.35 -18.70 -18.17
CA VAL A 640 -12.84 -18.16 -16.90
C VAL A 640 -13.92 -17.46 -16.11
N ALA A 641 -13.71 -17.30 -14.81
CA ALA A 641 -14.57 -16.50 -13.95
C ALA A 641 -14.29 -15.01 -14.19
N ALA A 642 -15.33 -14.20 -14.26
CA ALA A 642 -15.20 -12.75 -14.16
C ALA A 642 -15.08 -12.37 -12.67
N THR A 643 -14.14 -11.50 -12.36
CA THR A 643 -14.07 -10.84 -11.06
C THR A 643 -14.04 -9.33 -11.25
N GLY A 644 -14.46 -8.62 -10.22
CA GLY A 644 -14.12 -7.23 -10.04
C GLY A 644 -13.85 -6.95 -8.58
N ASN A 645 -12.78 -6.21 -8.34
CA ASN A 645 -12.16 -6.03 -7.05
C ASN A 645 -11.66 -4.58 -6.91
N SER A 646 -11.39 -4.17 -5.67
CA SER A 646 -11.03 -2.77 -5.40
C SER A 646 -9.63 -2.41 -5.83
N ASP A 647 -8.67 -3.33 -5.65
CA ASP A 647 -7.25 -3.02 -5.75
C ASP A 647 -6.85 -1.86 -4.80
N SER A 648 -7.45 -1.89 -3.60
CA SER A 648 -7.30 -0.80 -2.63
C SER A 648 -5.94 -0.80 -1.94
N HIS A 649 -5.26 0.35 -1.95
CA HIS A 649 -3.96 0.58 -1.30
C HIS A 649 -4.04 1.58 -0.15
N LYS A 650 -5.09 2.42 -0.11
CA LYS A 650 -5.30 3.47 0.90
C LYS A 650 -6.58 3.27 1.71
N LEU A 651 -6.71 4.04 2.80
CA LEU A 651 -7.94 4.15 3.60
C LEU A 651 -8.93 5.17 3.04
N PHE A 652 -8.51 5.99 2.08
CA PHE A 652 -9.25 7.11 1.56
C PHE A 652 -9.07 7.16 0.05
N LEU A 653 -10.15 7.43 -0.71
CA LEU A 653 -10.25 7.35 -2.18
C LEU A 653 -10.26 5.93 -2.76
N GLU A 654 -9.94 4.91 -1.95
CA GLU A 654 -9.76 3.53 -2.41
C GLU A 654 -10.48 2.58 -1.44
N GLU A 655 -11.79 2.78 -1.24
CA GLU A 655 -12.60 1.94 -0.38
C GLU A 655 -12.65 0.48 -0.87
N PRO A 656 -12.45 -0.53 0.00
CA PRO A 656 -12.47 -1.92 -0.42
C PRO A 656 -13.87 -2.35 -0.89
N GLY A 657 -13.92 -3.28 -1.84
CA GLY A 657 -15.14 -3.79 -2.45
C GLY A 657 -15.84 -2.82 -3.41
N TYR A 658 -15.13 -1.83 -3.97
CA TYR A 658 -15.60 -1.07 -5.13
C TYR A 658 -14.65 -1.21 -6.32
N PRO A 659 -15.02 -2.00 -7.35
CA PRO A 659 -16.13 -2.96 -7.38
C PRO A 659 -15.89 -4.17 -6.47
N ARG A 660 -16.91 -5.01 -6.33
CA ARG A 660 -16.87 -6.31 -5.66
C ARG A 660 -17.38 -7.42 -6.56
N THR A 661 -17.03 -8.64 -6.22
CA THR A 661 -17.55 -9.84 -6.87
C THR A 661 -18.58 -10.51 -5.97
N TYR A 662 -19.75 -10.78 -6.51
CA TYR A 662 -20.73 -11.63 -5.88
C TYR A 662 -20.59 -13.07 -6.34
N VAL A 663 -20.69 -14.00 -5.39
CA VAL A 663 -20.65 -15.45 -5.65
C VAL A 663 -21.93 -16.11 -5.17
N THR A 664 -22.45 -17.03 -5.99
CA THR A 664 -23.51 -17.94 -5.56
C THR A 664 -22.86 -19.17 -4.93
N LEU A 665 -22.95 -19.30 -3.60
CA LEU A 665 -22.30 -20.40 -2.91
C LEU A 665 -23.07 -21.72 -3.11
N PRO A 666 -22.37 -22.83 -3.39
CA PRO A 666 -22.97 -24.18 -3.30
C PRO A 666 -23.54 -24.41 -1.90
N ARG A 667 -24.66 -25.15 -1.78
CA ARG A 667 -25.18 -25.58 -0.47
C ARG A 667 -24.18 -26.54 0.19
N GLY A 668 -24.01 -26.44 1.50
CA GLY A 668 -23.17 -27.37 2.28
C GLY A 668 -22.55 -26.73 3.51
N GLU A 669 -21.87 -27.58 4.30
CA GLU A 669 -21.24 -27.22 5.58
C GLU A 669 -19.73 -26.91 5.47
N ALA A 670 -19.16 -26.97 4.26
CA ALA A 670 -17.76 -26.66 4.05
C ALA A 670 -17.43 -25.20 4.47
N PRO A 671 -16.18 -24.92 4.89
CA PRO A 671 -15.76 -23.56 5.21
C PRO A 671 -16.05 -22.57 4.07
N LEU A 672 -16.36 -21.32 4.43
CA LEU A 672 -16.74 -20.29 3.46
C LEU A 672 -15.69 -20.12 2.35
N GLU A 673 -14.40 -20.11 2.70
CA GLU A 673 -13.29 -20.07 1.73
C GLU A 673 -13.40 -21.16 0.66
N ALA A 674 -13.54 -22.43 1.06
CA ALA A 674 -13.64 -23.54 0.12
C ALA A 674 -14.87 -23.43 -0.79
N ARG A 675 -15.99 -22.92 -0.26
CA ARG A 675 -17.22 -22.69 -1.04
C ARG A 675 -17.06 -21.54 -2.04
N VAL A 676 -16.36 -20.47 -1.67
CA VAL A 676 -16.02 -19.34 -2.55
C VAL A 676 -15.09 -19.81 -3.68
N VAL A 677 -14.03 -20.55 -3.35
CA VAL A 677 -13.11 -21.15 -4.33
C VAL A 677 -13.85 -22.07 -5.31
N SER A 678 -14.77 -22.90 -4.81
CA SER A 678 -15.62 -23.75 -5.64
C SER A 678 -16.50 -22.94 -6.60
N ALA A 679 -17.09 -21.83 -6.13
CA ALA A 679 -17.88 -20.94 -6.97
C ALA A 679 -17.04 -20.27 -8.07
N LEU A 680 -15.80 -19.86 -7.77
CA LEU A 680 -14.85 -19.33 -8.76
C LEU A 680 -14.44 -20.39 -9.79
N ARG A 681 -14.14 -21.63 -9.37
CA ARG A 681 -13.85 -22.74 -10.30
C ARG A 681 -15.04 -23.10 -11.18
N ALA A 682 -16.26 -22.96 -10.66
CA ALA A 682 -17.50 -23.07 -11.42
C ALA A 682 -17.80 -21.84 -12.28
N ARG A 683 -17.03 -20.75 -12.14
CA ARG A 683 -17.19 -19.45 -12.82
C ARG A 683 -18.51 -18.75 -12.52
N SER A 684 -19.14 -19.11 -11.40
CA SER A 684 -20.46 -18.62 -10.98
C SER A 684 -20.34 -17.30 -10.23
N THR A 685 -19.94 -16.26 -10.97
CA THR A 685 -19.67 -14.93 -10.42
C THR A 685 -20.48 -13.84 -11.13
N VAL A 686 -20.72 -12.77 -10.39
CA VAL A 686 -21.30 -11.52 -10.85
C VAL A 686 -20.43 -10.38 -10.36
N VAL A 687 -19.96 -9.53 -11.25
CA VAL A 687 -19.15 -8.36 -10.94
C VAL A 687 -20.06 -7.17 -10.72
N SER A 688 -19.79 -6.33 -9.71
CA SER A 688 -20.62 -5.16 -9.44
C SER A 688 -19.92 -4.05 -8.65
N SER A 689 -20.11 -2.81 -9.06
CA SER A 689 -19.81 -1.58 -8.29
C SER A 689 -21.05 -0.99 -7.60
N GLY A 690 -22.17 -1.71 -7.59
CA GLY A 690 -23.44 -1.21 -7.04
C GLY A 690 -24.52 -2.30 -6.96
N PRO A 691 -25.34 -2.49 -8.00
CA PRO A 691 -26.49 -3.38 -7.94
C PRO A 691 -26.08 -4.86 -7.88
N TYR A 692 -26.86 -5.67 -7.17
CA TYR A 692 -26.74 -7.12 -7.21
C TYR A 692 -27.62 -7.70 -8.32
N LEU A 693 -27.08 -8.63 -9.08
CA LEU A 693 -27.72 -9.24 -10.24
C LEU A 693 -27.80 -10.75 -10.07
N GLU A 694 -29.02 -11.29 -10.10
CA GLU A 694 -29.26 -12.72 -10.26
C GLU A 694 -29.62 -13.00 -11.71
N ALA A 695 -28.94 -13.96 -12.33
CA ALA A 695 -29.25 -14.39 -13.69
C ALA A 695 -29.12 -15.90 -13.82
N SER A 696 -29.94 -16.48 -14.69
CA SER A 696 -29.82 -17.88 -15.11
C SER A 696 -30.22 -18.06 -16.56
N VAL A 697 -29.66 -19.09 -17.20
CA VAL A 697 -30.07 -19.54 -18.54
C VAL A 697 -30.55 -20.98 -18.42
N ASP A 698 -31.84 -21.21 -18.67
CA ASP A 698 -32.53 -22.49 -18.44
C ASP A 698 -32.26 -23.09 -17.04
N GLY A 699 -32.22 -22.21 -16.03
CA GLY A 699 -32.00 -22.57 -14.63
C GLY A 699 -30.53 -22.80 -14.23
N GLN A 700 -29.60 -22.73 -15.18
CA GLN A 700 -28.15 -22.81 -14.90
C GLN A 700 -27.59 -21.46 -14.48
N LEU A 701 -26.55 -21.46 -13.66
CA LEU A 701 -25.88 -20.26 -13.13
C LEU A 701 -24.86 -19.67 -14.13
N PRO A 702 -24.43 -18.40 -13.94
CA PRO A 702 -23.37 -17.79 -14.75
C PRO A 702 -22.12 -18.69 -14.87
N GLY A 703 -21.42 -18.63 -16.00
CA GLY A 703 -20.22 -19.44 -16.24
C GLY A 703 -20.48 -20.92 -16.62
N SER A 704 -21.74 -21.35 -16.65
CA SER A 704 -22.14 -22.70 -17.06
C SER A 704 -22.12 -22.87 -18.58
N VAL A 705 -21.81 -24.09 -19.03
CA VAL A 705 -22.12 -24.53 -20.40
C VAL A 705 -23.58 -24.97 -20.43
N VAL A 706 -24.39 -24.35 -21.28
CA VAL A 706 -25.85 -24.58 -21.33
C VAL A 706 -26.23 -25.15 -22.69
N LYS A 707 -26.90 -26.30 -22.67
CA LYS A 707 -27.40 -26.92 -23.90
C LYS A 707 -28.72 -26.28 -24.31
N ALA A 708 -28.76 -25.67 -25.50
CA ALA A 708 -29.99 -25.11 -26.04
C ALA A 708 -30.96 -26.20 -26.49
N THR A 709 -32.26 -25.96 -26.30
CA THR A 709 -33.30 -26.84 -26.85
C THR A 709 -33.81 -26.26 -28.16
N LYS A 710 -33.49 -26.91 -29.28
CA LYS A 710 -33.82 -26.44 -30.65
C LYS A 710 -33.30 -25.01 -30.92
N GLY A 711 -32.06 -24.74 -30.52
CA GLY A 711 -31.43 -23.42 -30.65
C GLY A 711 -32.09 -22.32 -29.81
N ARG A 712 -32.84 -22.68 -28.75
CA ARG A 712 -33.49 -21.72 -27.86
C ARG A 712 -33.09 -21.95 -26.42
N VAL A 713 -32.96 -20.85 -25.69
CA VAL A 713 -32.71 -20.80 -24.25
C VAL A 713 -33.53 -19.70 -23.61
N THR A 714 -33.85 -19.84 -22.32
CA THR A 714 -34.58 -18.83 -21.54
C THR A 714 -33.67 -18.18 -20.52
N VAL A 715 -33.42 -16.89 -20.69
CA VAL A 715 -32.71 -16.04 -19.72
C VAL A 715 -33.73 -15.57 -18.67
N SER A 716 -33.49 -15.87 -17.40
CA SER A 716 -34.23 -15.30 -16.27
C SER A 716 -33.28 -14.39 -15.49
N LEU A 717 -33.68 -13.15 -15.22
CA LEU A 717 -32.82 -12.22 -14.46
C LEU A 717 -33.63 -11.36 -13.47
N ARG A 718 -33.01 -11.04 -12.34
CA ARG A 718 -33.51 -10.17 -11.28
C ARG A 718 -32.41 -9.22 -10.83
N VAL A 719 -32.74 -7.95 -10.63
CA VAL A 719 -31.79 -6.92 -10.17
C VAL A 719 -32.25 -6.39 -8.83
N PHE A 720 -31.33 -6.34 -7.87
CA PHE A 720 -31.54 -5.81 -6.52
C PHE A 720 -30.60 -4.64 -6.29
N ALA A 721 -31.09 -3.61 -5.63
CA ALA A 721 -30.25 -2.48 -5.26
C ALA A 721 -30.85 -1.72 -4.07
N PRO A 722 -30.03 -1.04 -3.27
CA PRO A 722 -30.53 -0.02 -2.37
C PRO A 722 -31.20 1.11 -3.17
N ALA A 723 -32.08 1.86 -2.54
CA ALA A 723 -32.74 3.01 -3.18
C ALA A 723 -31.72 4.07 -3.64
N TRP A 724 -30.59 4.19 -2.94
CA TRP A 724 -29.53 5.14 -3.26
C TRP A 724 -28.63 4.71 -4.42
N VAL A 725 -28.61 3.43 -4.80
CA VAL A 725 -27.84 2.93 -5.94
C VAL A 725 -28.68 3.10 -7.22
N PRO A 726 -28.20 3.88 -8.21
CA PRO A 726 -28.88 4.03 -9.49
C PRO A 726 -28.90 2.73 -10.31
N VAL A 727 -30.01 2.47 -10.98
CA VAL A 727 -30.18 1.35 -11.94
C VAL A 727 -31.07 1.88 -13.05
N GLU A 728 -30.57 1.96 -14.28
CA GLU A 728 -31.28 2.63 -15.38
C GLU A 728 -31.43 1.78 -16.63
N SER A 729 -30.39 1.03 -17.01
CA SER A 729 -30.42 0.17 -18.19
C SER A 729 -29.98 -1.26 -17.87
N ILE A 730 -30.59 -2.21 -18.58
CA ILE A 730 -30.24 -3.63 -18.52
C ILE A 730 -30.13 -4.14 -19.96
N GLU A 731 -28.98 -4.69 -20.32
CA GLU A 731 -28.73 -5.33 -21.61
C GLU A 731 -28.60 -6.84 -21.44
N ILE A 732 -29.27 -7.61 -22.31
CA ILE A 732 -28.91 -9.01 -22.55
C ILE A 732 -27.96 -9.03 -23.73
N LEU A 733 -26.76 -9.55 -23.51
CA LEU A 733 -25.67 -9.59 -24.46
C LEU A 733 -25.57 -10.98 -25.11
N VAL A 734 -25.33 -11.01 -26.42
CA VAL A 734 -24.91 -12.20 -27.18
C VAL A 734 -23.58 -11.85 -27.86
N ASP A 735 -22.52 -12.59 -27.58
CA ASP A 735 -21.16 -12.32 -28.08
C ASP A 735 -20.69 -10.89 -27.84
N GLY A 736 -21.04 -10.36 -26.66
CA GLY A 736 -20.73 -9.00 -26.22
C GLY A 736 -21.64 -7.90 -26.78
N LYS A 737 -22.57 -8.23 -27.69
CA LYS A 737 -23.49 -7.27 -28.33
C LYS A 737 -24.87 -7.33 -27.70
N ALA A 738 -25.47 -6.17 -27.41
CA ALA A 738 -26.81 -6.11 -26.87
C ALA A 738 -27.85 -6.59 -27.90
N VAL A 739 -28.62 -7.62 -27.54
CA VAL A 739 -29.75 -8.13 -28.34
C VAL A 739 -31.11 -7.74 -27.76
N ARG A 740 -31.14 -7.39 -26.48
CA ARG A 740 -32.30 -6.81 -25.78
C ARG A 740 -31.81 -5.76 -24.81
N THR A 741 -32.56 -4.67 -24.71
CA THR A 741 -32.31 -3.60 -23.75
C THR A 741 -33.60 -3.26 -23.04
N PHE A 742 -33.54 -3.13 -21.72
CA PHE A 742 -34.65 -2.71 -20.86
C PHE A 742 -34.27 -1.42 -20.16
N ALA A 743 -35.22 -0.50 -20.08
CA ALA A 743 -35.12 0.64 -19.17
C ALA A 743 -35.76 0.26 -17.83
N VAL A 744 -35.09 0.57 -16.72
CA VAL A 744 -35.65 0.38 -15.38
C VAL A 744 -36.46 1.61 -15.02
N GLN A 745 -37.79 1.44 -14.97
CA GLN A 745 -38.72 2.53 -14.70
C GLN A 745 -39.17 2.55 -13.23
N GLY A 746 -39.61 3.72 -12.77
CA GLY A 746 -40.15 3.92 -11.43
C GLY A 746 -39.18 4.58 -10.46
N LYS A 747 -39.68 4.94 -9.28
CA LYS A 747 -38.87 5.56 -8.23
C LYS A 747 -37.90 4.53 -7.64
N PRO A 748 -36.66 4.93 -7.30
CA PRO A 748 -35.75 4.07 -6.58
C PRO A 748 -36.36 3.54 -5.27
N LYS A 749 -36.15 2.27 -4.99
CA LYS A 749 -36.61 1.57 -3.78
C LYS A 749 -35.55 0.56 -3.34
N ASN A 750 -35.60 0.15 -2.08
CA ASN A 750 -34.74 -0.91 -1.55
C ASN A 750 -35.23 -2.30 -2.01
N GLY A 751 -34.31 -3.18 -2.38
CA GLY A 751 -34.59 -4.57 -2.76
C GLY A 751 -34.74 -4.77 -4.26
N GLU A 752 -35.65 -5.65 -4.69
CA GLU A 752 -35.83 -6.01 -6.11
C GLU A 752 -36.31 -4.82 -6.96
N ARG A 753 -35.47 -4.40 -7.91
CA ARG A 753 -35.69 -3.28 -8.84
C ARG A 753 -36.28 -3.72 -10.17
N PHE A 754 -35.94 -4.91 -10.63
CA PHE A 754 -36.34 -5.41 -11.94
C PHE A 754 -36.35 -6.94 -11.95
N ALA A 755 -37.27 -7.55 -12.69
CA ALA A 755 -37.30 -8.99 -12.93
C ALA A 755 -37.90 -9.27 -14.32
N THR A 756 -37.30 -10.18 -15.09
CA THR A 756 -37.85 -10.61 -16.38
C THR A 756 -37.42 -12.03 -16.76
N LYS A 757 -38.14 -12.60 -17.74
CA LYS A 757 -37.77 -13.83 -18.44
C LYS A 757 -37.86 -13.60 -19.94
N VAL A 758 -36.82 -13.98 -20.67
CA VAL A 758 -36.70 -13.76 -22.11
C VAL A 758 -36.20 -15.02 -22.79
N THR A 759 -36.92 -15.51 -23.78
CA THR A 759 -36.43 -16.59 -24.65
C THR A 759 -35.62 -16.00 -25.80
N LEU A 760 -34.39 -16.47 -25.95
CA LEU A 760 -33.51 -16.17 -27.08
C LEU A 760 -33.54 -17.33 -28.08
N ALA A 761 -33.34 -17.00 -29.35
CA ALA A 761 -33.03 -17.96 -30.40
C ALA A 761 -31.59 -17.69 -30.85
N LEU A 762 -30.77 -18.72 -30.89
CA LEU A 762 -29.34 -18.66 -31.22
C LEU A 762 -29.09 -19.54 -32.44
N GLU A 763 -28.38 -18.99 -33.41
CA GLU A 763 -28.05 -19.66 -34.68
C GLU A 763 -26.71 -20.41 -34.61
N HIS A 764 -25.92 -20.13 -33.57
CA HIS A 764 -24.61 -20.69 -33.32
C HIS A 764 -24.30 -20.62 -31.83
N ASP A 765 -23.31 -21.40 -31.41
CA ASP A 765 -22.79 -21.37 -30.06
C ASP A 765 -22.33 -19.97 -29.68
N ALA A 766 -22.93 -19.43 -28.63
CA ALA A 766 -22.75 -18.03 -28.30
C ALA A 766 -22.52 -17.85 -26.80
N THR A 767 -21.73 -16.83 -26.48
CA THR A 767 -21.72 -16.32 -25.11
C THR A 767 -23.01 -15.52 -24.89
N VAL A 768 -23.67 -15.74 -23.75
CA VAL A 768 -24.80 -14.94 -23.31
C VAL A 768 -24.43 -14.27 -21.99
N GLY A 769 -24.79 -13.02 -21.79
CA GLY A 769 -24.60 -12.38 -20.49
C GLY A 769 -25.59 -11.26 -20.23
N VAL A 770 -25.54 -10.73 -19.02
CA VAL A 770 -26.39 -9.62 -18.60
C VAL A 770 -25.49 -8.48 -18.12
N TRP A 771 -25.78 -7.27 -18.58
CA TRP A 771 -25.12 -6.04 -18.17
C TRP A 771 -26.16 -5.09 -17.60
N VAL A 772 -25.83 -4.44 -16.49
CA VAL A 772 -26.68 -3.47 -15.80
C VAL A 772 -25.84 -2.22 -15.59
N ASP A 773 -26.35 -1.06 -15.95
CA ASP A 773 -25.68 0.20 -15.67
C ASP A 773 -26.64 1.36 -15.36
N ALA A 774 -26.02 2.45 -14.91
CA ALA A 774 -26.63 3.75 -14.80
C ALA A 774 -25.67 4.84 -15.28
N LYS A 775 -26.21 5.85 -15.95
CA LYS A 775 -25.49 7.08 -16.28
C LYS A 775 -25.45 8.02 -15.08
N THR A 776 -26.48 8.00 -14.25
CA THR A 776 -26.47 8.71 -12.96
C THR A 776 -25.33 8.14 -12.09
N PRO A 777 -24.39 8.97 -11.63
CA PRO A 777 -23.34 8.52 -10.73
C PRO A 777 -23.89 8.00 -9.41
N LEU A 778 -23.11 7.15 -8.74
CA LEU A 778 -23.35 6.85 -7.33
C LEU A 778 -23.39 8.15 -6.52
N PRO A 779 -24.20 8.22 -5.45
CA PRO A 779 -24.11 9.34 -4.52
C PRO A 779 -22.70 9.43 -3.94
N ARG A 780 -22.41 10.55 -3.27
CA ARG A 780 -21.10 10.88 -2.72
C ARG A 780 -20.71 10.04 -1.49
N VAL A 781 -20.94 8.73 -1.56
CA VAL A 781 -20.36 7.71 -0.68
C VAL A 781 -18.93 7.34 -1.11
N LEU A 782 -18.56 7.64 -2.36
CA LEU A 782 -17.19 7.56 -2.87
C LEU A 782 -16.67 8.97 -3.19
N HIS A 783 -15.36 9.10 -3.41
CA HIS A 783 -14.74 10.37 -3.79
C HIS A 783 -14.80 10.62 -5.30
N GLU A 784 -14.89 9.55 -6.08
CA GLU A 784 -15.16 9.49 -7.51
C GLU A 784 -16.56 10.05 -7.79
N LYS A 785 -16.60 11.35 -8.09
CA LYS A 785 -17.84 12.09 -8.36
C LYS A 785 -18.66 11.50 -9.53
N ASP A 786 -18.00 10.82 -10.46
CA ASP A 786 -18.60 10.25 -11.66
C ASP A 786 -18.65 8.70 -11.60
N ALA A 787 -18.42 8.11 -10.42
CA ALA A 787 -18.43 6.66 -10.24
C ALA A 787 -19.77 6.07 -10.69
N ARG A 788 -19.72 5.03 -11.54
CA ARG A 788 -20.91 4.41 -12.08
C ARG A 788 -21.28 3.13 -11.36
N ALA A 789 -22.58 2.96 -11.13
CA ALA A 789 -23.16 1.69 -10.76
C ALA A 789 -23.20 0.78 -12.00
N ILE A 790 -22.37 -0.26 -12.02
CA ILE A 790 -22.27 -1.25 -13.09
C ILE A 790 -22.36 -2.63 -12.46
N ALA A 791 -23.09 -3.56 -13.09
CA ALA A 791 -23.00 -4.98 -12.76
C ALA A 791 -23.11 -5.85 -14.00
N PHE A 792 -22.39 -6.97 -14.01
CA PHE A 792 -22.49 -7.95 -15.09
C PHE A 792 -22.17 -9.37 -14.63
N THR A 793 -22.74 -10.34 -15.33
CA THR A 793 -22.47 -11.77 -15.08
C THR A 793 -21.18 -12.20 -15.76
N THR A 794 -20.48 -13.20 -15.22
CA THR A 794 -19.66 -14.07 -16.08
C THR A 794 -20.54 -14.61 -17.24
N PRO A 795 -20.05 -14.67 -18.49
CA PRO A 795 -20.84 -15.19 -19.59
C PRO A 795 -21.31 -16.63 -19.35
N PHE A 796 -22.54 -16.92 -19.77
CA PHE A 796 -23.04 -18.27 -20.03
C PHE A 796 -22.52 -18.73 -21.38
N PHE A 797 -22.17 -20.01 -21.52
CA PHE A 797 -21.62 -20.57 -22.75
C PHE A 797 -22.66 -21.49 -23.37
N VAL A 798 -23.44 -20.99 -24.33
CA VAL A 798 -24.58 -21.73 -24.87
C VAL A 798 -24.14 -22.57 -26.06
N ASP A 799 -24.25 -23.90 -25.92
CA ASP A 799 -24.19 -24.90 -26.99
C ASP A 799 -25.53 -24.84 -27.74
N ALA A 800 -25.56 -24.13 -28.86
CA ALA A 800 -26.76 -23.85 -29.62
C ALA A 800 -27.11 -24.97 -30.62
N ASP A 801 -26.10 -25.65 -31.16
CA ASP A 801 -26.27 -26.75 -32.11
C ASP A 801 -26.54 -28.11 -31.43
N GLY A 802 -26.27 -28.21 -30.13
CA GLY A 802 -26.59 -29.33 -29.28
C GLY A 802 -25.59 -30.49 -29.35
N ASP A 803 -24.38 -30.26 -29.87
CA ASP A 803 -23.33 -31.26 -30.01
C ASP A 803 -22.66 -31.64 -28.67
N GLY A 804 -22.98 -30.91 -27.59
CA GLY A 804 -22.46 -31.12 -26.24
C GLY A 804 -21.17 -30.38 -25.94
N ARG A 805 -20.71 -29.51 -26.85
CA ARG A 805 -19.53 -28.65 -26.70
C ARG A 805 -19.93 -27.21 -26.99
N PHE A 806 -19.12 -26.29 -26.48
CA PHE A 806 -19.25 -24.88 -26.81
C PHE A 806 -18.09 -24.49 -27.72
N THR A 807 -18.40 -23.95 -28.89
CA THR A 807 -17.42 -23.48 -29.88
C THR A 807 -17.75 -22.06 -30.32
N ALA A 808 -17.18 -21.07 -29.64
CA ALA A 808 -17.38 -19.66 -29.99
C ALA A 808 -16.85 -19.29 -31.39
N LYS A 809 -17.50 -18.31 -32.02
CA LYS A 809 -17.14 -17.73 -33.33
C LYS A 809 -16.31 -16.46 -33.23
#